data_AF-A0A4U6VF50-F1
#
_entry.id   AF-A0A4U6VF50-F1
#
_cell.length_a   1.000
_cell.length_b   1.000
_cell.length_c   1.000
_cell.angle_alpha   90.00
_cell.angle_beta   90.00
_cell.angle_gamma   90.00
#
_symmetry.space_group_name_H-M   'P 1'
#
loop_
_entity.id
_entity.type
_entity.pdbx_description
1 polymer ?
#
loop_
_entity_poly.entity_id
_entity_poly.type
_entity_poly.pdbx_seq_one_letter_code
_entity_poly.pdbx_strand_id
1 'polypeptide(L)'
;MAVTINVNAWSDAGHAVNHLYDILYMMGRDDIPVVVGGDDGISDSGTIHPNVGGYFPLIDQGMATFGGCRYRQAIPLEGGGRLDVNTNFGIRRGFLPQGHRRYIPLQQPTVQQVMIDTISAGPTTVILIGAHTNFAIFLMTNPHLKRNVEHMYIMGGGVRSKNPTGCCPKNATTSCTPEQCGDHGNLFTSYSTNPNAEFNIFGDPFAAYQVFHSGIPITLVPLDATNTIPINEKFFYEFKRHQSTYEAQYCFKSLKIARDTWFNDQFYTDGYTKEVSGPEAAHIRVATKAKLNVDKNSPLDREFFKSFLEALNVQENSGRFDFKAQFPFYGEILYRPNFKHKNIGRPVIVDMDMSPGDLISLIYLLKAPIEAIDVKGILVSGNGWANVASIDIIYDILHMMGRDDIPVGHGNTTALGTPSYGCDYVSIIPQGSGGLIDSDTLYGLARSLPRSPRRYTAENSVKHGAPRNTDHPELRQPLAFEVWHSIKEQLDPSEKITILTNGPLTNLANIVLSDRDASSLIEKVYVVGGHIRDENDSKGNVFTVPSNRYAEFNMFLDPLAAKTILESSLDIALIPLSSQRRAASFPSILEALMHADHTPESSFVHHLLLLLHDLQLKHRLYRHMDMFLGEVLGAVYLVEGLNIKPSLQLKPISIVTNSTASTDGQIVLDKQTAGSVKVLVDFSTEQYYSRLANSLGNKEQSAVIGSFEEQIAVWSRPPQKSGT
;
A
#
# COMPACT_ATOMS: atom_id res chain seq x y z
N MET A 1 10.49 14.08 -22.25
CA MET A 1 9.26 13.83 -21.47
C MET A 1 9.67 13.24 -20.14
N ALA A 2 9.01 13.61 -19.05
CA ALA A 2 9.23 13.07 -17.72
C ALA A 2 7.89 12.95 -16.99
N VAL A 3 7.78 12.05 -16.01
CA VAL A 3 6.58 11.87 -15.19
C VAL A 3 6.94 12.07 -13.72
N THR A 4 6.25 13.01 -13.08
CA THR A 4 6.40 13.30 -11.65
C THR A 4 5.13 12.88 -10.92
N ILE A 5 5.26 12.16 -9.80
CA ILE A 5 4.12 11.68 -9.02
C ILE A 5 3.95 12.55 -7.76
N ASN A 6 2.74 13.06 -7.55
CA ASN A 6 2.32 13.61 -6.26
C ASN A 6 1.59 12.49 -5.50
N VAL A 7 2.04 12.20 -4.28
CA VAL A 7 1.55 11.06 -3.48
C VAL A 7 0.79 11.52 -2.23
N ASN A 8 0.51 12.82 -2.15
CA ASN A 8 -0.31 13.45 -1.12
C ASN A 8 -1.83 13.27 -1.35
N ALA A 9 -2.26 12.39 -2.25
CA ALA A 9 -3.66 12.21 -2.65
C ALA A 9 -4.04 10.71 -2.83
N TRP A 10 -4.46 10.34 -4.06
CA TRP A 10 -5.17 9.09 -4.36
C TRP A 10 -4.30 7.84 -4.41
N SER A 11 -3.00 8.00 -4.60
CA SER A 11 -2.07 6.89 -4.80
C SER A 11 -0.90 6.97 -3.84
N ASP A 12 -0.49 5.81 -3.36
CA ASP A 12 0.74 5.63 -2.62
C ASP A 12 1.95 5.53 -3.54
N ALA A 13 3.08 6.00 -3.04
CA ALA A 13 4.31 6.13 -3.80
C ALA A 13 4.81 4.82 -4.39
N GLY A 14 4.95 3.78 -3.57
CA GLY A 14 5.52 2.50 -4.00
C GLY A 14 4.67 1.83 -5.08
N HIS A 15 3.35 1.87 -4.91
CA HIS A 15 2.40 1.33 -5.88
C HIS A 15 2.37 2.13 -7.19
N ALA A 16 2.32 3.46 -7.12
CA ALA A 16 2.26 4.32 -8.30
C ALA A 16 3.52 4.19 -9.19
N VAL A 17 4.72 4.12 -8.58
CA VAL A 17 5.98 3.93 -9.32
C VAL A 17 5.99 2.62 -10.07
N ASN A 18 5.69 1.53 -9.36
CA ASN A 18 5.65 0.20 -9.95
C ASN A 18 4.63 0.11 -11.08
N HIS A 19 3.48 0.76 -10.93
CA HIS A 19 2.45 0.81 -11.95
C HIS A 19 2.91 1.54 -13.22
N LEU A 20 3.50 2.72 -13.07
CA LEU A 20 4.02 3.48 -14.20
C LEU A 20 5.19 2.78 -14.90
N TYR A 21 6.06 2.08 -14.16
CA TYR A 21 7.10 1.26 -14.77
C TYR A 21 6.51 0.16 -15.66
N ASP A 22 5.47 -0.53 -15.19
CA ASP A 22 4.86 -1.62 -15.96
C ASP A 22 4.12 -1.09 -17.22
N ILE A 23 3.47 0.08 -17.13
CA ILE A 23 2.85 0.75 -18.30
C ILE A 23 3.93 1.18 -19.30
N LEU A 24 4.98 1.87 -18.84
CA LEU A 24 6.06 2.35 -19.71
C LEU A 24 6.80 1.19 -20.36
N TYR A 25 7.01 0.10 -19.64
CA TYR A 25 7.60 -1.11 -20.19
C TYR A 25 6.73 -1.67 -21.32
N MET A 26 5.43 -1.83 -21.11
CA MET A 26 4.48 -2.27 -22.15
C MET A 26 4.56 -1.40 -23.40
N MET A 27 4.66 -0.07 -23.22
CA MET A 27 4.77 0.90 -24.30
C MET A 27 6.18 0.98 -24.93
N GLY A 28 7.17 0.26 -24.40
CA GLY A 28 8.56 0.34 -24.84
C GLY A 28 9.20 1.72 -24.57
N ARG A 29 8.80 2.38 -23.48
CA ARG A 29 9.15 3.75 -23.10
C ARG A 29 9.86 3.84 -21.74
N ASP A 30 10.69 2.85 -21.44
CA ASP A 30 11.56 2.86 -20.24
C ASP A 30 12.55 4.05 -20.23
N ASP A 31 12.73 4.73 -21.36
CA ASP A 31 13.48 6.00 -21.47
C ASP A 31 12.87 7.14 -20.67
N ILE A 32 11.56 7.08 -20.36
CA ILE A 32 10.87 8.15 -19.64
C ILE A 32 11.20 8.04 -18.13
N PRO A 33 11.83 9.08 -17.53
CA PRO A 33 12.01 9.10 -16.08
C PRO A 33 10.66 9.23 -15.37
N VAL A 34 10.48 8.42 -14.32
CA VAL A 34 9.35 8.48 -13.39
C VAL A 34 9.95 8.70 -12.02
N VAL A 35 9.47 9.71 -11.32
CA VAL A 35 10.00 10.13 -10.02
C VAL A 35 8.89 10.44 -9.04
N VAL A 36 9.11 10.04 -7.79
CA VAL A 36 8.26 10.38 -6.65
C VAL A 36 9.03 11.30 -5.74
N GLY A 37 8.38 12.41 -5.37
CA GLY A 37 8.71 13.16 -4.17
C GLY A 37 10.19 13.47 -3.96
N GLY A 38 10.52 13.73 -2.71
CA GLY A 38 11.87 14.04 -2.24
C GLY A 38 11.86 14.15 -0.72
N ASP A 39 12.90 13.63 -0.07
CA ASP A 39 12.92 13.42 1.38
C ASP A 39 13.34 14.65 2.20
N ASP A 40 13.71 15.75 1.55
CA ASP A 40 13.86 17.04 2.24
C ASP A 40 12.48 17.71 2.42
N GLY A 41 12.49 18.91 2.99
CA GLY A 41 11.28 19.60 3.42
C GLY A 41 11.31 21.11 3.27
N ILE A 42 10.30 21.73 3.86
CA ILE A 42 10.25 23.18 4.09
C ILE A 42 10.53 23.39 5.57
N SER A 43 11.52 24.24 5.89
CA SER A 43 11.88 24.55 7.28
C SER A 43 10.86 25.47 7.94
N ASP A 44 10.88 25.57 9.27
CA ASP A 44 10.05 26.53 10.03
C ASP A 44 10.31 27.99 9.63
N SER A 45 11.51 28.30 9.11
CA SER A 45 11.85 29.61 8.56
C SER A 45 11.33 29.84 7.13
N GLY A 46 10.62 28.87 6.54
CA GLY A 46 10.11 28.90 5.18
C GLY A 46 11.15 28.58 4.11
N THR A 47 12.33 28.05 4.48
CA THR A 47 13.37 27.67 3.51
C THR A 47 12.98 26.37 2.84
N ILE A 48 12.86 26.39 1.51
CA ILE A 48 12.56 25.20 0.70
C ILE A 48 13.88 24.53 0.33
N HIS A 49 14.07 23.29 0.79
CA HIS A 49 15.29 22.53 0.52
C HIS A 49 15.27 21.85 -0.87
N PRO A 50 16.43 21.59 -1.50
CA PRO A 50 16.50 21.16 -2.90
C PRO A 50 15.81 19.82 -3.21
N ASN A 51 15.85 18.85 -2.30
CA ASN A 51 15.29 17.51 -2.52
C ASN A 51 13.90 17.37 -1.91
N VAL A 52 13.11 18.44 -1.87
CA VAL A 52 11.75 18.41 -1.33
C VAL A 52 10.78 17.79 -2.35
N GLY A 53 9.72 17.12 -1.90
CA GLY A 53 8.71 16.64 -2.84
C GLY A 53 7.34 16.35 -2.25
N GLY A 54 6.36 16.13 -3.14
CA GLY A 54 4.92 16.14 -2.87
C GLY A 54 4.37 14.92 -2.14
N TYR A 55 5.03 14.53 -1.04
CA TYR A 55 4.48 13.60 -0.03
C TYR A 55 3.34 14.24 0.76
N PHE A 56 3.43 15.55 1.00
CA PHE A 56 2.44 16.34 1.70
C PHE A 56 2.11 17.60 0.90
N PRO A 57 0.91 18.18 1.09
CA PRO A 57 0.63 19.52 0.61
C PRO A 57 1.60 20.54 1.21
N LEU A 58 1.88 21.62 0.48
CA LEU A 58 2.84 22.66 0.85
C LEU A 58 2.65 23.18 2.28
N ILE A 59 1.42 23.33 2.74
CA ILE A 59 1.12 23.91 4.07
C ILE A 59 1.33 22.92 5.23
N ASP A 60 1.34 21.62 4.93
CA ASP A 60 1.58 20.55 5.90
C ASP A 60 3.02 20.02 5.79
N GLN A 61 3.81 20.58 4.86
CA GLN A 61 5.17 20.12 4.60
C GLN A 61 6.14 20.65 5.66
N GLY A 62 6.79 19.74 6.36
CA GLY A 62 7.89 20.01 7.28
C GLY A 62 9.20 19.38 6.82
N MET A 63 10.20 19.33 7.71
CA MET A 63 11.53 18.75 7.45
C MET A 63 11.56 17.20 7.44
N ALA A 64 10.41 16.55 7.40
CA ALA A 64 10.27 15.10 7.43
C ALA A 64 9.15 14.62 6.51
N THR A 65 9.18 13.33 6.19
CA THR A 65 8.17 12.67 5.35
C THR A 65 7.10 11.94 6.16
N PHE A 66 7.01 12.17 7.46
CA PHE A 66 5.89 11.75 8.33
C PHE A 66 5.15 13.00 8.83
N GLY A 67 3.86 12.89 9.15
CA GLY A 67 3.04 14.02 9.57
C GLY A 67 1.57 13.87 9.20
N GLY A 68 0.75 14.78 9.74
CA GLY A 68 -0.70 14.74 9.59
C GLY A 68 -1.15 14.69 8.13
N CYS A 69 -2.29 14.07 7.87
CA CYS A 69 -2.78 13.83 6.52
C CYS A 69 -4.09 14.58 6.22
N ARG A 70 -4.14 15.88 6.56
CA ARG A 70 -5.32 16.76 6.48
C ARG A 70 -6.18 16.55 5.24
N TYR A 71 -5.59 16.69 4.05
CA TYR A 71 -6.33 16.55 2.80
C TYR A 71 -6.49 15.11 2.35
N ARG A 72 -5.55 14.23 2.73
CA ARG A 72 -5.62 12.80 2.45
C ARG A 72 -6.85 12.16 3.12
N GLN A 73 -7.29 12.66 4.27
CA GLN A 73 -8.52 12.23 4.96
C GLN A 73 -9.78 12.35 4.09
N ALA A 74 -9.77 13.15 3.02
CA ALA A 74 -10.90 13.26 2.10
C ALA A 74 -11.05 12.03 1.17
N ILE A 75 -10.11 11.09 1.22
CA ILE A 75 -10.04 9.90 0.37
C ILE A 75 -10.17 8.66 1.26
N PRO A 76 -11.16 7.78 1.02
CA PRO A 76 -11.28 6.51 1.72
C PRO A 76 -9.99 5.68 1.60
N LEU A 77 -9.62 4.96 2.66
CA LEU A 77 -8.45 4.08 2.63
C LEU A 77 -8.75 2.78 1.88
N GLU A 78 -9.93 2.22 2.12
CA GLU A 78 -10.43 0.97 1.54
C GLU A 78 -11.55 1.27 0.52
N GLY A 79 -12.14 0.22 -0.06
CA GLY A 79 -13.37 0.23 -0.88
C GLY A 79 -13.65 1.50 -1.69
N GLY A 80 -13.28 1.52 -2.97
CA GLY A 80 -13.39 2.68 -3.86
C GLY A 80 -12.36 3.78 -3.57
N GLY A 81 -11.47 3.56 -2.60
CA GLY A 81 -10.44 4.48 -2.13
C GLY A 81 -9.02 4.12 -2.58
N ARG A 82 -8.03 4.43 -1.74
CA ARG A 82 -6.59 4.31 -2.07
C ARG A 82 -6.15 2.88 -2.37
N LEU A 83 -6.57 1.90 -1.56
CA LEU A 83 -6.24 0.48 -1.76
C LEU A 83 -6.56 0.02 -3.20
N ASP A 84 -7.74 0.41 -3.66
CA ASP A 84 -8.29 0.07 -4.95
C ASP A 84 -7.56 0.79 -6.10
N VAL A 85 -7.20 2.06 -5.90
CA VAL A 85 -6.37 2.83 -6.85
C VAL A 85 -4.96 2.28 -6.96
N ASN A 86 -4.33 1.93 -5.83
CA ASN A 86 -2.96 1.42 -5.77
C ASN A 86 -2.79 0.10 -6.54
N THR A 87 -3.79 -0.77 -6.49
CA THR A 87 -3.78 -2.04 -7.23
C THR A 87 -4.36 -1.91 -8.63
N ASN A 88 -4.98 -0.76 -8.95
CA ASN A 88 -5.92 -0.58 -10.04
C ASN A 88 -6.89 -1.77 -10.10
N PHE A 89 -7.49 -2.09 -8.96
CA PHE A 89 -8.42 -3.21 -8.76
C PHE A 89 -7.86 -4.58 -9.16
N GLY A 90 -6.54 -4.75 -9.04
CA GLY A 90 -5.82 -5.97 -9.45
C GLY A 90 -5.48 -6.05 -10.93
N ILE A 91 -5.85 -5.06 -11.75
CA ILE A 91 -5.58 -5.08 -13.20
C ILE A 91 -4.09 -4.94 -13.47
N ARG A 92 -3.36 -4.15 -12.67
CA ARG A 92 -1.92 -4.00 -12.83
C ARG A 92 -1.25 -5.38 -12.89
N ARG A 93 -1.49 -6.22 -11.87
CA ARG A 93 -0.92 -7.57 -11.81
C ARG A 93 -1.59 -8.58 -12.77
N GLY A 94 -2.83 -8.36 -13.19
CA GLY A 94 -3.52 -9.27 -14.12
C GLY A 94 -3.29 -9.01 -15.61
N PHE A 95 -2.80 -7.82 -15.98
CA PHE A 95 -2.71 -7.39 -17.37
C PHE A 95 -1.31 -6.92 -17.76
N LEU A 96 -0.68 -6.07 -16.94
CA LEU A 96 0.55 -5.41 -17.36
C LEU A 96 1.77 -6.34 -17.27
N PRO A 97 2.69 -6.27 -18.24
CA PRO A 97 3.97 -6.96 -18.17
C PRO A 97 4.87 -6.34 -17.08
N GLN A 98 5.82 -7.11 -16.58
CA GLN A 98 6.79 -6.64 -15.60
C GLN A 98 8.15 -6.40 -16.28
N GLY A 99 8.56 -5.14 -16.39
CA GLY A 99 9.87 -4.75 -16.92
C GLY A 99 11.02 -4.90 -15.92
N HIS A 100 12.25 -4.69 -16.39
CA HIS A 100 13.47 -4.79 -15.56
C HIS A 100 13.68 -3.60 -14.61
N ARG A 101 13.04 -2.46 -14.89
CA ARG A 101 13.15 -1.27 -14.05
C ARG A 101 12.55 -1.53 -12.68
N ARG A 102 13.22 -1.06 -11.63
CA ARG A 102 12.77 -1.15 -10.24
C ARG A 102 13.08 0.12 -9.47
N TYR A 103 12.31 0.36 -8.42
CA TYR A 103 12.63 1.40 -7.45
C TYR A 103 13.93 0.98 -6.73
N ILE A 104 14.82 1.93 -6.48
CA ILE A 104 16.09 1.67 -5.79
C ILE A 104 16.28 2.79 -4.78
N PRO A 105 16.23 2.50 -3.47
CA PRO A 105 16.39 3.49 -2.41
C PRO A 105 17.69 4.30 -2.60
N LEU A 106 17.64 5.60 -2.30
CA LEU A 106 18.76 6.57 -2.45
C LEU A 106 19.33 6.76 -3.87
N GLN A 107 18.90 5.99 -4.86
CA GLN A 107 19.35 6.12 -6.26
C GLN A 107 18.28 6.69 -7.18
N GLN A 108 17.02 6.77 -6.73
CA GLN A 108 16.00 7.49 -7.47
C GLN A 108 16.33 8.99 -7.53
N PRO A 109 16.28 9.62 -8.72
CA PRO A 109 16.41 11.06 -8.81
C PRO A 109 15.20 11.71 -8.15
N THR A 110 15.41 12.89 -7.56
CA THR A 110 14.35 13.63 -6.90
C THR A 110 13.43 14.27 -7.93
N VAL A 111 12.19 14.53 -7.53
CA VAL A 111 11.21 15.16 -8.41
C VAL A 111 11.69 16.53 -8.92
N GLN A 112 12.35 17.32 -8.05
CA GLN A 112 12.88 18.63 -8.40
C GLN A 112 14.03 18.53 -9.39
N GLN A 113 14.95 17.57 -9.21
CA GLN A 113 16.07 17.37 -10.12
C GLN A 113 15.58 17.06 -11.55
N VAL A 114 14.64 16.13 -11.69
CA VAL A 114 14.10 15.77 -13.00
C VAL A 114 13.36 16.93 -13.67
N MET A 115 12.63 17.75 -12.91
CA MET A 115 11.98 18.95 -13.45
C MET A 115 13.02 19.98 -13.91
N ILE A 116 14.07 20.22 -13.11
CA ILE A 116 15.16 21.13 -13.46
C ILE A 116 15.82 20.66 -14.76
N ASP A 117 16.23 19.40 -14.84
CA ASP A 117 16.92 18.86 -16.02
C ASP A 117 16.03 18.91 -17.26
N THR A 118 14.76 18.53 -17.12
CA THR A 118 13.80 18.53 -18.24
C THR A 118 13.51 19.94 -18.74
N ILE A 119 13.21 20.89 -17.84
CA ILE A 119 12.77 22.24 -18.21
C ILE A 119 13.96 23.12 -18.61
N SER A 120 15.15 22.89 -18.07
CA SER A 120 16.36 23.60 -18.48
C SER A 120 16.84 23.20 -19.88
N ALA A 121 16.55 21.98 -20.33
CA ALA A 121 16.96 21.46 -21.64
C ALA A 121 16.30 22.19 -22.82
N GLY A 122 15.13 22.82 -22.62
CA GLY A 122 14.48 23.60 -23.67
C GLY A 122 13.02 23.95 -23.38
N PRO A 123 12.36 24.59 -24.35
CA PRO A 123 10.95 24.93 -24.24
C PRO A 123 10.10 23.69 -23.94
N THR A 124 9.29 23.76 -22.89
CA THR A 124 8.58 22.62 -22.30
C THR A 124 7.11 22.94 -22.12
N THR A 125 6.24 22.02 -22.57
CA THR A 125 4.82 22.00 -22.19
C THR A 125 4.63 21.14 -20.95
N VAL A 126 3.93 21.67 -19.95
CA VAL A 126 3.66 20.95 -18.69
C VAL A 126 2.19 20.55 -18.65
N ILE A 127 1.93 19.30 -18.26
CA ILE A 127 0.57 18.77 -18.06
C ILE A 127 0.43 18.40 -16.58
N LEU A 128 -0.51 19.03 -15.89
CA LEU A 128 -0.81 18.78 -14.48
C LEU A 128 -2.18 18.07 -14.37
N ILE A 129 -2.16 16.80 -13.98
CA ILE A 129 -3.36 15.94 -13.81
C ILE A 129 -3.50 15.37 -12.40
N GLY A 130 -2.73 15.90 -11.45
CA GLY A 130 -2.77 15.59 -10.03
C GLY A 130 -2.57 16.86 -9.21
N ALA A 131 -2.36 16.74 -7.89
CA ALA A 131 -2.06 17.90 -7.05
C ALA A 131 -0.85 18.70 -7.58
N HIS A 132 -0.89 20.03 -7.41
CA HIS A 132 0.11 20.91 -8.02
C HIS A 132 1.42 21.02 -7.22
N THR A 133 1.54 20.31 -6.10
CA THR A 133 2.60 20.44 -5.10
C THR A 133 3.99 20.43 -5.70
N ASN A 134 4.36 19.37 -6.44
CA ASN A 134 5.69 19.24 -7.04
C ASN A 134 6.04 20.45 -7.92
N PHE A 135 5.12 20.87 -8.79
CA PHE A 135 5.36 21.95 -9.74
C PHE A 135 5.36 23.33 -9.08
N ALA A 136 4.53 23.55 -8.06
CA ALA A 136 4.55 24.76 -7.25
C ALA A 136 5.90 24.96 -6.56
N ILE A 137 6.42 23.90 -5.93
CA ILE A 137 7.76 23.90 -5.33
C ILE A 137 8.82 24.27 -6.38
N PHE A 138 8.75 23.66 -7.58
CA PHE A 138 9.67 23.96 -8.66
C PHE A 138 9.64 25.45 -9.03
N LEU A 139 8.45 26.05 -9.17
CA LEU A 139 8.30 27.47 -9.48
C LEU A 139 8.87 28.37 -8.38
N MET A 140 8.66 28.00 -7.11
CA MET A 140 9.14 28.75 -5.95
C MET A 140 10.66 28.70 -5.81
N THR A 141 11.28 27.56 -6.13
CA THR A 141 12.73 27.34 -5.99
C THR A 141 13.53 27.70 -7.24
N ASN A 142 12.92 27.59 -8.43
CA ASN A 142 13.56 27.81 -9.72
C ASN A 142 12.80 28.81 -10.60
N PRO A 143 12.47 30.02 -10.11
CA PRO A 143 11.63 30.98 -10.84
C PRO A 143 12.23 31.42 -12.19
N HIS A 144 13.56 31.35 -12.32
CA HIS A 144 14.25 31.69 -13.57
C HIS A 144 14.00 30.68 -14.70
N LEU A 145 13.65 29.42 -14.38
CA LEU A 145 13.34 28.37 -15.36
C LEU A 145 11.90 28.43 -15.86
N LYS A 146 11.01 29.18 -15.18
CA LYS A 146 9.63 29.43 -15.62
C LYS A 146 9.55 29.88 -17.08
N ARG A 147 10.53 30.66 -17.55
CA ARG A 147 10.58 31.18 -18.94
C ARG A 147 10.69 30.09 -20.01
N ASN A 148 11.14 28.89 -19.63
CA ASN A 148 11.23 27.75 -20.52
C ASN A 148 9.92 26.96 -20.55
N VAL A 149 8.92 27.30 -19.73
CA VAL A 149 7.60 26.66 -19.77
C VAL A 149 6.73 27.45 -20.73
N GLU A 150 6.49 26.89 -21.91
CA GLU A 150 5.72 27.56 -22.97
C GLU A 150 4.24 27.66 -22.61
N HIS A 151 3.70 26.57 -22.06
CA HIS A 151 2.28 26.44 -21.77
C HIS A 151 2.03 25.37 -20.72
N MET A 152 0.99 25.56 -19.91
CA MET A 152 0.50 24.56 -18.96
C MET A 152 -0.92 24.12 -19.30
N TYR A 153 -1.14 22.81 -19.35
CA TYR A 153 -2.46 22.20 -19.37
C TYR A 153 -2.77 21.64 -17.99
N ILE A 154 -3.81 22.17 -17.36
CA ILE A 154 -4.17 21.81 -15.98
C ILE A 154 -5.52 21.11 -16.00
N MET A 155 -5.59 19.88 -15.51
CA MET A 155 -6.85 19.20 -15.23
C MET A 155 -7.16 19.31 -13.74
N GLY A 156 -8.19 20.08 -13.42
CA GLY A 156 -8.60 20.32 -12.05
C GLY A 156 -9.46 21.57 -11.90
N GLY A 157 -10.01 21.74 -10.70
CA GLY A 157 -10.91 22.84 -10.36
C GLY A 157 -12.33 22.67 -10.90
N GLY A 158 -13.28 23.31 -10.21
CA GLY A 158 -14.61 23.61 -10.73
C GLY A 158 -14.74 25.13 -10.82
N VAL A 159 -14.89 25.68 -12.02
CA VAL A 159 -14.88 27.14 -12.22
C VAL A 159 -16.27 27.73 -11.97
N ARG A 160 -17.35 26.95 -12.09
CA ARG A 160 -18.74 27.46 -12.06
C ARG A 160 -19.63 26.81 -10.98
N SER A 161 -19.05 26.40 -9.85
CA SER A 161 -19.79 25.70 -8.78
C SER A 161 -20.71 26.63 -7.97
N LYS A 162 -21.96 26.22 -7.70
CA LYS A 162 -22.93 26.89 -6.80
C LYS A 162 -23.41 25.92 -5.72
N ASN A 163 -23.83 26.45 -4.56
CA ASN A 163 -24.19 25.71 -3.35
C ASN A 163 -25.04 24.44 -3.65
N PRO A 164 -24.43 23.24 -3.62
CA PRO A 164 -25.05 22.00 -4.11
C PRO A 164 -25.69 21.14 -3.01
N THR A 165 -25.78 21.69 -1.79
CA THR A 165 -26.43 21.02 -0.67
C THR A 165 -27.84 21.58 -0.48
N GLY A 166 -28.83 20.69 -0.37
CA GLY A 166 -30.19 21.09 0.06
C GLY A 166 -31.33 20.92 -0.95
N CYS A 167 -31.17 20.26 -2.10
CA CYS A 167 -32.28 20.15 -3.05
C CYS A 167 -33.19 18.95 -2.78
N CYS A 168 -34.44 19.14 -3.19
CA CYS A 168 -35.46 18.11 -3.27
C CYS A 168 -35.88 17.93 -4.74
N PRO A 169 -36.16 16.69 -5.19
CA PRO A 169 -36.76 16.46 -6.50
C PRO A 169 -38.07 17.26 -6.65
N LYS A 170 -38.34 17.78 -7.85
CA LYS A 170 -39.51 18.66 -8.12
C LYS A 170 -40.88 18.03 -7.79
N ASN A 171 -40.95 16.72 -7.59
CA ASN A 171 -42.17 15.97 -7.32
C ASN A 171 -42.30 15.49 -5.85
N ALA A 172 -41.48 15.98 -4.92
CA ALA A 172 -41.55 15.58 -3.52
C ALA A 172 -42.78 16.20 -2.82
N THR A 173 -43.73 15.37 -2.37
CA THR A 173 -45.02 15.80 -1.78
C THR A 173 -45.07 15.79 -0.24
N THR A 174 -44.02 15.36 0.46
CA THR A 174 -43.85 15.42 1.93
C THR A 174 -42.35 15.47 2.32
N SER A 175 -42.03 15.70 3.61
CA SER A 175 -40.69 15.97 4.18
C SER A 175 -39.54 15.28 3.43
N CYS A 176 -38.94 16.03 2.53
CA CYS A 176 -37.79 15.59 1.75
C CYS A 176 -36.54 15.61 2.64
N THR A 177 -35.79 14.52 2.61
CA THR A 177 -34.39 14.50 3.03
C THR A 177 -33.55 15.13 1.92
N PRO A 178 -32.85 16.25 2.17
CA PRO A 178 -32.10 16.92 1.13
C PRO A 178 -30.96 16.04 0.57
N GLU A 179 -30.86 15.95 -0.76
CA GLU A 179 -29.84 15.16 -1.47
C GLU A 179 -28.80 16.07 -2.17
N GLN A 180 -27.71 15.47 -2.66
CA GLN A 180 -26.73 16.17 -3.51
C GLN A 180 -27.37 16.59 -4.83
N CYS A 181 -27.19 17.84 -5.22
CA CYS A 181 -27.81 18.40 -6.42
C CYS A 181 -26.99 19.55 -7.01
N GLY A 182 -27.13 19.82 -8.30
CA GLY A 182 -26.45 20.95 -8.93
C GLY A 182 -24.93 20.75 -9.06
N ASP A 183 -24.20 21.85 -9.10
CA ASP A 183 -22.86 21.93 -9.67
C ASP A 183 -21.79 21.78 -8.59
N HIS A 184 -21.57 20.56 -8.10
CA HIS A 184 -20.60 20.30 -7.03
C HIS A 184 -19.20 19.94 -7.55
N GLY A 185 -18.20 20.17 -6.71
CA GLY A 185 -16.88 19.59 -6.86
C GLY A 185 -16.90 18.08 -6.63
N ASN A 186 -15.77 17.40 -6.82
CA ASN A 186 -15.73 15.94 -6.81
C ASN A 186 -15.25 15.31 -5.50
N LEU A 187 -15.20 16.04 -4.37
CA LEU A 187 -14.79 15.45 -3.07
C LEU A 187 -15.77 14.35 -2.59
N PHE A 188 -15.24 13.19 -2.17
CA PHE A 188 -16.08 12.07 -1.71
C PHE A 188 -16.59 12.21 -0.28
N THR A 189 -15.72 12.53 0.68
CA THR A 189 -16.07 12.44 2.12
C THR A 189 -16.21 13.81 2.79
N SER A 190 -15.71 14.86 2.13
CA SER A 190 -15.69 16.25 2.64
C SER A 190 -16.60 17.21 1.85
N TYR A 191 -17.52 16.68 1.03
CA TYR A 191 -18.41 17.50 0.20
C TYR A 191 -19.38 18.36 1.02
N SER A 192 -19.78 17.93 2.21
CA SER A 192 -20.74 18.67 3.04
C SER A 192 -20.15 19.99 3.56
N THR A 193 -18.82 20.04 3.74
CA THR A 193 -18.09 21.21 4.22
C THR A 193 -17.38 21.97 3.11
N ASN A 194 -16.97 21.29 2.03
CA ASN A 194 -16.39 21.89 0.84
C ASN A 194 -17.03 21.35 -0.45
N PRO A 195 -18.28 21.76 -0.72
CA PRO A 195 -19.06 21.18 -1.80
C PRO A 195 -18.55 21.47 -3.21
N ASN A 196 -17.68 22.47 -3.36
CA ASN A 196 -17.32 23.03 -4.67
C ASN A 196 -15.91 22.61 -5.11
N ALA A 197 -15.14 22.00 -4.19
CA ALA A 197 -13.74 21.72 -4.43
C ALA A 197 -13.53 20.52 -5.34
N GLU A 198 -12.56 20.65 -6.23
CA GLU A 198 -12.07 19.55 -7.04
C GLU A 198 -10.81 18.97 -6.37
N PHE A 199 -10.64 17.65 -6.42
CA PHE A 199 -9.60 16.91 -5.71
C PHE A 199 -8.16 17.37 -5.97
N ASN A 200 -7.77 17.63 -7.23
CA ASN A 200 -6.40 18.07 -7.54
C ASN A 200 -6.10 19.45 -6.94
N ILE A 201 -7.11 20.33 -6.88
CA ILE A 201 -6.97 21.64 -6.20
C ILE A 201 -7.06 21.50 -4.69
N PHE A 202 -7.98 20.67 -4.20
CA PHE A 202 -8.19 20.43 -2.78
C PHE A 202 -6.98 19.77 -2.13
N GLY A 203 -6.30 18.85 -2.84
CA GLY A 203 -5.14 18.13 -2.33
C GLY A 203 -3.97 19.04 -1.95
N ASP A 204 -3.83 20.20 -2.60
CA ASP A 204 -2.90 21.25 -2.21
C ASP A 204 -3.33 22.63 -2.74
N PRO A 205 -4.22 23.34 -2.03
CA PRO A 205 -4.78 24.61 -2.50
C PRO A 205 -3.73 25.71 -2.61
N PHE A 206 -2.71 25.69 -1.75
CA PHE A 206 -1.63 26.67 -1.77
C PHE A 206 -0.71 26.44 -2.97
N ALA A 207 -0.39 25.19 -3.30
CA ALA A 207 0.34 24.88 -4.53
C ALA A 207 -0.47 25.29 -5.77
N ALA A 208 -1.78 25.02 -5.78
CA ALA A 208 -2.64 25.46 -6.86
C ALA A 208 -2.58 26.98 -7.03
N TYR A 209 -2.67 27.74 -5.94
CA TYR A 209 -2.51 29.19 -5.96
C TYR A 209 -1.17 29.62 -6.60
N GLN A 210 -0.04 29.02 -6.19
CA GLN A 210 1.27 29.34 -6.75
C GLN A 210 1.34 29.08 -8.26
N VAL A 211 0.78 27.95 -8.73
CA VAL A 211 0.77 27.59 -10.15
C VAL A 211 -0.11 28.52 -10.98
N PHE A 212 -1.32 28.84 -10.52
CA PHE A 212 -2.24 29.73 -11.22
C PHE A 212 -1.72 31.16 -11.32
N HIS A 213 -1.00 31.63 -10.29
CA HIS A 213 -0.40 32.96 -10.25
C HIS A 213 1.02 33.01 -10.82
N SER A 214 1.51 31.89 -11.38
CA SER A 214 2.85 31.81 -11.95
C SER A 214 3.06 32.84 -13.06
N GLY A 215 2.01 33.17 -13.84
CA GLY A 215 2.10 33.99 -15.05
C GLY A 215 2.64 33.24 -16.27
N ILE A 216 2.66 31.90 -16.24
CA ILE A 216 2.81 31.05 -17.44
C ILE A 216 1.44 31.00 -18.14
N PRO A 217 1.35 30.92 -19.49
CA PRO A 217 0.10 30.65 -20.18
C PRO A 217 -0.54 29.32 -19.71
N ILE A 218 -1.77 29.39 -19.21
CA ILE A 218 -2.52 28.22 -18.71
C ILE A 218 -3.74 27.98 -19.57
N THR A 219 -3.98 26.70 -19.90
CA THR A 219 -5.28 26.17 -20.30
C THR A 219 -5.79 25.23 -19.21
N LEU A 220 -6.89 25.65 -18.58
CA LEU A 220 -7.58 24.86 -17.57
C LEU A 220 -8.60 23.94 -18.25
N VAL A 221 -8.59 22.68 -17.86
CA VAL A 221 -9.58 21.65 -18.18
C VAL A 221 -10.30 21.31 -16.86
N PRO A 222 -11.30 22.11 -16.48
CA PRO A 222 -11.98 21.94 -15.19
C PRO A 222 -13.08 20.88 -15.28
N LEU A 223 -13.69 20.57 -14.12
CA LEU A 223 -14.89 19.73 -14.04
C LEU A 223 -15.99 20.19 -15.01
N ASP A 224 -16.13 21.50 -15.23
CA ASP A 224 -17.09 22.08 -16.17
C ASP A 224 -16.92 21.56 -17.60
N ALA A 225 -15.68 21.28 -18.02
CA ALA A 225 -15.38 20.72 -19.33
C ALA A 225 -15.56 19.20 -19.33
N THR A 226 -15.05 18.52 -18.30
CA THR A 226 -15.06 17.05 -18.23
C THR A 226 -16.49 16.51 -18.03
N ASN A 227 -17.37 17.25 -17.35
CA ASN A 227 -18.78 16.90 -17.21
C ASN A 227 -19.56 16.96 -18.54
N THR A 228 -18.96 17.48 -19.62
CA THR A 228 -19.58 17.51 -20.95
C THR A 228 -19.25 16.28 -21.81
N ILE A 229 -18.40 15.41 -21.29
CA ILE A 229 -17.97 14.12 -21.86
C ILE A 229 -18.19 12.96 -20.87
N PRO A 230 -19.37 12.82 -20.24
CA PRO A 230 -19.62 11.70 -19.34
C PRO A 230 -19.54 10.40 -20.13
N ILE A 231 -18.91 9.38 -19.55
CA ILE A 231 -18.93 8.04 -20.14
C ILE A 231 -20.40 7.61 -20.21
N ASN A 232 -20.89 7.38 -21.43
CA ASN A 232 -22.24 6.89 -21.66
C ASN A 232 -22.20 5.46 -22.19
N GLU A 233 -23.37 4.81 -22.21
CA GLU A 233 -23.49 3.41 -22.61
C GLU A 233 -22.95 3.17 -24.03
N LYS A 234 -23.23 4.10 -24.96
CA LYS A 234 -22.77 4.02 -26.34
C LYS A 234 -21.24 4.05 -26.42
N PHE A 235 -20.60 5.03 -25.78
CA PHE A 235 -19.14 5.09 -25.73
C PHE A 235 -18.55 3.85 -25.09
N PHE A 236 -19.14 3.35 -24.00
CA PHE A 236 -18.67 2.12 -23.34
C PHE A 236 -18.69 0.92 -24.29
N TYR A 237 -19.78 0.71 -25.03
CA TYR A 237 -19.87 -0.39 -26.00
C TYR A 237 -19.00 -0.17 -27.24
N GLU A 238 -18.85 1.07 -27.70
CA GLU A 238 -17.93 1.38 -28.80
C GLU A 238 -16.48 1.15 -28.39
N PHE A 239 -16.08 1.54 -27.17
CA PHE A 239 -14.77 1.21 -26.63
C PHE A 239 -14.63 -0.31 -26.45
N LYS A 240 -15.67 -1.02 -26.00
CA LYS A 240 -15.68 -2.49 -25.94
C LYS A 240 -15.33 -3.14 -27.30
N ARG A 241 -15.76 -2.53 -28.40
CA ARG A 241 -15.54 -3.03 -29.77
C ARG A 241 -14.21 -2.59 -30.37
N HIS A 242 -13.64 -1.47 -29.90
CA HIS A 242 -12.44 -0.84 -30.45
C HIS A 242 -11.24 -0.90 -29.48
N GLN A 243 -10.67 -2.10 -29.36
CA GLN A 243 -9.51 -2.41 -28.51
C GLN A 243 -8.42 -3.18 -29.27
N SER A 244 -8.00 -2.62 -30.40
CA SER A 244 -7.01 -3.21 -31.30
C SER A 244 -5.57 -3.13 -30.81
N THR A 245 -5.32 -2.43 -29.71
CA THR A 245 -3.99 -2.25 -29.08
C THR A 245 -4.04 -2.66 -27.61
N TYR A 246 -2.88 -2.93 -27.01
CA TYR A 246 -2.78 -3.32 -25.60
C TYR A 246 -3.14 -2.17 -24.66
N GLU A 247 -2.82 -0.93 -25.01
CA GLU A 247 -3.20 0.28 -24.29
C GLU A 247 -4.73 0.43 -24.25
N ALA A 248 -5.39 0.24 -25.40
CA ALA A 248 -6.84 0.30 -25.49
C ALA A 248 -7.49 -0.78 -24.61
N GLN A 249 -6.97 -2.02 -24.65
CA GLN A 249 -7.44 -3.12 -23.81
C GLN A 249 -7.26 -2.84 -22.32
N TYR A 250 -6.09 -2.34 -21.93
CA TYR A 250 -5.79 -1.97 -20.55
C TYR A 250 -6.74 -0.86 -20.06
N CYS A 251 -6.85 0.24 -20.81
CA CYS A 251 -7.73 1.36 -20.49
C CYS A 251 -9.19 0.93 -20.41
N PHE A 252 -9.66 0.09 -21.33
CA PHE A 252 -11.02 -0.44 -21.26
C PHE A 252 -11.21 -1.36 -20.06
N LYS A 253 -10.25 -2.23 -19.74
CA LYS A 253 -10.34 -3.11 -18.56
C LYS A 253 -10.43 -2.30 -17.27
N SER A 254 -9.62 -1.23 -17.15
CA SER A 254 -9.69 -0.28 -16.03
C SER A 254 -11.03 0.47 -15.98
N LEU A 255 -11.54 0.94 -17.13
CA LEU A 255 -12.84 1.57 -17.20
C LEU A 255 -13.98 0.60 -16.83
N LYS A 256 -13.91 -0.63 -17.34
CA LYS A 256 -14.90 -1.68 -17.09
C LYS A 256 -14.95 -2.03 -15.62
N ILE A 257 -13.82 -2.24 -14.97
CA ILE A 257 -13.84 -2.55 -13.53
C ILE A 257 -14.39 -1.36 -12.74
N ALA A 258 -14.00 -0.12 -13.07
CA ALA A 258 -14.52 1.06 -12.39
C ALA A 258 -16.05 1.18 -12.52
N ARG A 259 -16.60 0.93 -13.73
CA ARG A 259 -18.04 0.82 -13.96
C ARG A 259 -18.69 -0.26 -13.11
N ASP A 260 -18.15 -1.47 -13.18
CA ASP A 260 -18.78 -2.65 -12.60
C ASP A 260 -18.82 -2.63 -11.08
N THR A 261 -18.03 -1.75 -10.48
CA THR A 261 -17.92 -1.57 -9.04
C THR A 261 -18.39 -0.21 -8.57
N TRP A 262 -19.02 0.54 -9.48
CA TRP A 262 -19.63 1.79 -9.13
C TRP A 262 -20.72 1.52 -8.09
N PHE A 263 -20.87 2.44 -7.14
CA PHE A 263 -21.69 2.23 -5.94
C PHE A 263 -23.20 2.23 -6.23
N ASN A 264 -23.63 2.58 -7.44
CA ASN A 264 -25.03 2.61 -7.87
C ASN A 264 -25.18 2.45 -9.41
N ASP A 265 -26.42 2.38 -9.90
CA ASP A 265 -26.74 2.26 -11.34
C ASP A 265 -26.53 3.57 -12.14
N GLN A 266 -25.95 4.62 -11.53
CA GLN A 266 -25.84 5.96 -12.10
C GLN A 266 -24.51 6.24 -12.81
N PHE A 267 -23.67 5.22 -13.04
CA PHE A 267 -22.38 5.38 -13.72
C PHE A 267 -22.47 6.16 -15.05
N TYR A 268 -23.60 6.04 -15.76
CA TYR A 268 -23.83 6.71 -17.06
C TYR A 268 -24.57 8.05 -16.99
N THR A 269 -25.02 8.50 -15.81
CA THR A 269 -25.97 9.62 -15.65
C THR A 269 -25.40 10.89 -15.02
N ASP A 270 -24.14 10.89 -14.62
CA ASP A 270 -23.53 12.04 -13.94
C ASP A 270 -22.94 13.05 -14.93
N GLY A 271 -23.54 14.24 -14.99
CA GLY A 271 -22.99 15.39 -15.70
C GLY A 271 -23.93 16.60 -15.64
N TYR A 272 -23.60 17.59 -14.80
CA TYR A 272 -24.31 18.86 -14.72
C TYR A 272 -23.29 20.01 -14.56
N THR A 273 -23.46 21.16 -15.25
CA THR A 273 -23.07 22.54 -14.80
C THR A 273 -23.50 23.74 -15.68
N LYS A 274 -23.61 24.96 -15.08
CA LYS A 274 -23.81 26.32 -15.69
C LYS A 274 -23.18 27.51 -14.87
N GLU A 275 -22.89 28.65 -15.52
CA GLU A 275 -21.95 29.79 -15.23
C GLU A 275 -22.16 30.83 -14.07
N VAL A 276 -21.06 31.44 -13.53
CA VAL A 276 -20.96 32.71 -12.70
C VAL A 276 -19.52 33.35 -12.60
N SER A 277 -19.33 34.58 -12.01
CA SER A 277 -18.07 35.42 -11.99
C SER A 277 -17.74 36.17 -10.64
N GLY A 278 -16.45 36.51 -10.34
CA GLY A 278 -15.99 37.30 -9.14
C GLY A 278 -14.55 37.92 -9.15
N PRO A 279 -14.14 38.72 -8.13
CA PRO A 279 -12.97 39.66 -8.15
C PRO A 279 -11.58 39.10 -7.78
N GLU A 280 -11.45 37.86 -7.29
CA GLU A 280 -10.16 37.18 -7.06
C GLU A 280 -9.72 36.31 -8.26
N ALA A 281 -10.27 36.58 -9.45
CA ALA A 281 -10.12 35.71 -10.61
C ALA A 281 -8.79 35.91 -11.36
N ALA A 282 -8.07 34.82 -11.61
CA ALA A 282 -6.94 34.80 -12.54
C ALA A 282 -7.42 34.70 -13.99
N HIS A 283 -6.76 35.42 -14.91
CA HIS A 283 -7.07 35.37 -16.35
C HIS A 283 -6.49 34.10 -16.99
N ILE A 284 -7.31 33.06 -17.08
CA ILE A 284 -6.91 31.74 -17.58
C ILE A 284 -7.80 31.34 -18.76
N ARG A 285 -7.24 30.65 -19.75
CA ARG A 285 -8.07 30.04 -20.82
C ARG A 285 -8.76 28.81 -20.23
N VAL A 286 -10.09 28.83 -20.21
CA VAL A 286 -10.88 27.72 -19.65
C VAL A 286 -11.51 26.94 -20.81
N ALA A 287 -11.24 25.63 -20.87
CA ALA A 287 -12.01 24.74 -21.72
C ALA A 287 -13.47 24.74 -21.22
N THR A 288 -14.42 25.07 -22.09
CA THR A 288 -15.82 25.29 -21.67
C THR A 288 -16.75 24.14 -22.00
N LYS A 289 -16.47 23.41 -23.10
CA LYS A 289 -17.26 22.27 -23.56
C LYS A 289 -16.47 21.47 -24.59
N ALA A 290 -16.63 20.15 -24.60
CA ALA A 290 -16.16 19.33 -25.71
C ALA A 290 -16.98 19.55 -26.99
N LYS A 291 -16.31 19.49 -28.15
CA LYS A 291 -16.97 19.65 -29.45
C LYS A 291 -17.93 18.48 -29.71
N LEU A 292 -19.10 18.79 -30.27
CA LEU A 292 -20.01 17.79 -30.81
C LEU A 292 -19.33 17.05 -31.96
N ASN A 293 -19.64 15.76 -32.11
CA ASN A 293 -19.19 15.00 -33.26
C ASN A 293 -19.72 15.65 -34.55
N VAL A 294 -18.83 15.87 -35.52
CA VAL A 294 -19.15 16.43 -36.82
C VAL A 294 -20.00 15.45 -37.63
N ASP A 295 -19.75 14.15 -37.46
CA ASP A 295 -20.59 13.10 -38.01
C ASP A 295 -21.83 12.87 -37.14
N LYS A 296 -22.98 13.37 -37.60
CA LYS A 296 -24.27 13.21 -36.92
C LYS A 296 -24.77 11.77 -36.86
N ASN A 297 -24.22 10.87 -37.68
CA ASN A 297 -24.60 9.47 -37.72
C ASN A 297 -23.70 8.58 -36.85
N SER A 298 -22.59 9.14 -36.33
CA SER A 298 -21.71 8.43 -35.42
C SER A 298 -22.43 8.06 -34.12
N PRO A 299 -22.21 6.84 -33.57
CA PRO A 299 -22.74 6.48 -32.25
C PRO A 299 -22.11 7.31 -31.11
N LEU A 300 -20.93 7.89 -31.34
CA LEU A 300 -20.22 8.78 -30.43
C LEU A 300 -20.67 10.22 -30.64
N ASP A 301 -21.18 10.87 -29.61
CA ASP A 301 -21.80 12.20 -29.68
C ASP A 301 -20.81 13.37 -29.47
N ARG A 302 -19.54 13.05 -29.20
CA ARG A 302 -18.45 14.02 -28.99
C ARG A 302 -17.22 13.65 -29.82
N GLU A 303 -16.56 14.66 -30.40
CA GLU A 303 -15.26 14.47 -31.08
C GLU A 303 -14.21 13.90 -30.13
N PHE A 304 -14.27 14.27 -28.84
CA PHE A 304 -13.37 13.75 -27.82
C PHE A 304 -13.35 12.21 -27.80
N PHE A 305 -14.53 11.56 -27.77
CA PHE A 305 -14.61 10.11 -27.71
C PHE A 305 -14.03 9.45 -28.96
N LYS A 306 -14.28 10.05 -30.13
CA LYS A 306 -13.72 9.57 -31.39
C LYS A 306 -12.19 9.70 -31.39
N SER A 307 -11.66 10.90 -31.13
CA SER A 307 -10.22 11.13 -31.08
C SER A 307 -9.51 10.30 -30.00
N PHE A 308 -10.17 10.07 -28.86
CA PHE A 308 -9.65 9.22 -27.79
C PHE A 308 -9.52 7.76 -28.24
N LEU A 309 -10.57 7.20 -28.85
CA LEU A 309 -10.51 5.83 -29.38
C LEU A 309 -9.51 5.72 -30.52
N GLU A 310 -9.46 6.69 -31.43
CA GLU A 310 -8.47 6.73 -32.51
C GLU A 310 -7.05 6.75 -31.96
N ALA A 311 -6.75 7.64 -31.00
CA ALA A 311 -5.42 7.78 -30.41
C ALA A 311 -4.95 6.49 -29.70
N LEU A 312 -5.84 5.82 -28.96
CA LEU A 312 -5.51 4.56 -28.31
C LEU A 312 -5.33 3.41 -29.30
N ASN A 313 -5.99 3.44 -30.46
CA ASN A 313 -5.98 2.34 -31.43
C ASN A 313 -4.99 2.53 -32.60
N VAL A 314 -4.14 3.57 -32.57
CA VAL A 314 -3.09 3.77 -33.58
C VAL A 314 -2.06 2.63 -33.50
N GLN A 315 -1.98 1.82 -34.55
CA GLN A 315 -1.13 0.63 -34.58
C GLN A 315 0.37 0.97 -34.53
N GLU A 316 0.77 2.08 -35.15
CA GLU A 316 2.16 2.56 -35.16
C GLU A 316 2.68 2.93 -33.76
N ASN A 317 1.77 3.25 -32.84
CA ASN A 317 2.08 3.63 -31.45
C ASN A 317 1.68 2.54 -30.45
N SER A 318 1.22 1.38 -30.91
CA SER A 318 0.81 0.28 -30.04
C SER A 318 1.99 -0.23 -29.21
N GLY A 319 1.67 -0.66 -27.98
CA GLY A 319 2.62 -1.26 -27.07
C GLY A 319 3.33 -2.45 -27.70
N ARG A 320 4.60 -2.61 -27.31
CA ARG A 320 5.50 -3.60 -27.90
C ARG A 320 5.38 -4.97 -27.24
N PHE A 321 4.76 -5.05 -26.08
CA PHE A 321 4.74 -6.26 -25.27
C PHE A 321 3.31 -6.73 -25.01
N ASP A 322 3.02 -7.90 -25.56
CA ASP A 322 1.96 -8.77 -25.10
C ASP A 322 2.56 -9.74 -24.09
N PHE A 323 2.03 -9.77 -22.86
CA PHE A 323 2.52 -10.69 -21.85
C PHE A 323 2.41 -12.16 -22.31
N LYS A 324 1.33 -12.54 -23.03
CA LYS A 324 1.16 -13.90 -23.55
C LYS A 324 1.99 -14.18 -24.80
N ALA A 325 2.30 -13.17 -25.62
CA ALA A 325 3.21 -13.37 -26.75
C ALA A 325 4.68 -13.41 -26.31
N GLN A 326 5.04 -12.66 -25.27
CA GLN A 326 6.38 -12.68 -24.67
C GLN A 326 6.66 -14.02 -23.98
N PHE A 327 5.63 -14.63 -23.39
CA PHE A 327 5.71 -15.88 -22.65
C PHE A 327 4.75 -16.93 -23.24
N PRO A 328 5.12 -17.63 -24.34
CA PRO A 328 4.22 -18.52 -25.07
C PRO A 328 3.68 -19.69 -24.25
N PHE A 329 4.38 -20.07 -23.17
CA PHE A 329 4.00 -21.13 -22.26
C PHE A 329 3.58 -20.58 -20.89
N TYR A 330 3.17 -19.31 -20.84
CA TYR A 330 2.57 -18.73 -19.65
C TYR A 330 1.33 -19.52 -19.21
N GLY A 331 1.26 -19.81 -17.91
CA GLY A 331 0.11 -20.43 -17.27
C GLY A 331 -0.06 -19.91 -15.84
N GLU A 332 -1.32 -19.78 -15.42
CA GLU A 332 -1.70 -19.47 -14.05
C GLU A 332 -1.64 -20.74 -13.19
N ILE A 333 -0.42 -21.13 -12.80
CA ILE A 333 -0.16 -22.36 -12.00
C ILE A 333 -0.20 -22.00 -10.52
N LEU A 334 -0.96 -22.75 -9.72
CA LEU A 334 -0.91 -22.66 -8.26
C LEU A 334 -0.13 -23.86 -7.71
N TYR A 335 0.81 -23.60 -6.81
CA TYR A 335 1.59 -24.63 -6.13
C TYR A 335 0.97 -24.91 -4.77
N ARG A 336 0.36 -26.10 -4.63
CA ARG A 336 -0.25 -26.55 -3.39
C ARG A 336 0.42 -27.85 -2.92
N PRO A 337 0.87 -27.93 -1.67
CA PRO A 337 1.49 -29.13 -1.14
C PRO A 337 0.45 -30.23 -0.88
N ASN A 338 0.90 -31.48 -0.83
CA ASN A 338 0.08 -32.62 -0.43
C ASN A 338 0.61 -33.22 0.88
N PHE A 339 -0.14 -33.06 1.97
CA PHE A 339 0.25 -33.51 3.31
C PHE A 339 -0.44 -34.80 3.77
N LYS A 340 -1.15 -35.54 2.89
CA LYS A 340 -1.97 -36.70 3.27
C LYS A 340 -1.29 -37.79 4.13
N HIS A 341 0.04 -37.90 4.09
CA HIS A 341 0.81 -38.92 4.81
C HIS A 341 1.84 -38.32 5.78
N LYS A 342 1.71 -37.05 6.12
CA LYS A 342 2.58 -36.37 7.07
C LYS A 342 1.85 -36.13 8.39
N ASN A 343 2.59 -36.22 9.48
CA ASN A 343 2.12 -35.70 10.76
C ASN A 343 2.15 -34.18 10.65
N ILE A 344 1.02 -33.54 10.93
CA ILE A 344 0.90 -32.08 10.88
C ILE A 344 1.17 -31.56 12.29
N GLY A 345 2.02 -30.54 12.38
CA GLY A 345 2.37 -29.85 13.62
C GLY A 345 1.25 -28.95 14.11
N ARG A 346 1.56 -28.10 15.09
CA ARG A 346 0.55 -27.19 15.67
C ARG A 346 0.04 -26.20 14.62
N PRO A 347 -1.28 -25.93 14.55
CA PRO A 347 -1.85 -24.86 13.72
C PRO A 347 -1.33 -23.48 14.14
N VAL A 348 -0.80 -22.72 13.18
CA VAL A 348 -0.28 -21.36 13.39
C VAL A 348 -1.00 -20.36 12.49
N ILE A 349 -1.42 -19.24 13.06
CA ILE A 349 -1.82 -18.04 12.33
C ILE A 349 -0.75 -16.97 12.53
N VAL A 350 -0.39 -16.28 11.45
CA VAL A 350 0.55 -15.14 11.50
C VAL A 350 -0.22 -13.86 11.25
N ASP A 351 -0.12 -12.90 12.16
CA ASP A 351 -0.68 -11.56 12.06
C ASP A 351 0.47 -10.55 11.92
N MET A 352 0.54 -9.84 10.82
CA MET A 352 1.73 -9.07 10.41
C MET A 352 1.34 -7.73 9.79
N ASP A 353 2.28 -6.77 9.76
CA ASP A 353 2.08 -5.48 9.10
C ASP A 353 2.95 -5.28 7.85
N MET A 354 3.53 -6.37 7.36
CA MET A 354 4.29 -6.46 6.11
C MET A 354 5.57 -5.63 6.11
N SER A 355 6.17 -5.43 7.29
CA SER A 355 7.54 -4.95 7.38
C SER A 355 8.52 -5.93 6.67
N PRO A 356 9.75 -5.50 6.35
CA PRO A 356 10.79 -6.44 5.91
C PRO A 356 11.05 -7.60 6.90
N GLY A 357 10.95 -7.33 8.20
CA GLY A 357 11.12 -8.32 9.27
C GLY A 357 10.01 -9.37 9.27
N ASP A 358 8.79 -8.97 8.95
CA ASP A 358 7.64 -9.87 8.78
C ASP A 358 7.80 -10.82 7.62
N LEU A 359 8.28 -10.31 6.48
CA LEU A 359 8.47 -11.14 5.29
C LEU A 359 9.59 -12.16 5.51
N ILE A 360 10.66 -11.78 6.23
CA ILE A 360 11.70 -12.72 6.66
C ILE A 360 11.14 -13.75 7.66
N SER A 361 10.32 -13.30 8.62
CA SER A 361 9.64 -14.17 9.59
C SER A 361 8.74 -15.18 8.88
N LEU A 362 7.97 -14.75 7.89
CA LEU A 362 7.12 -15.61 7.07
C LEU A 362 7.95 -16.65 6.32
N ILE A 363 9.02 -16.24 5.63
CA ILE A 363 9.92 -17.18 4.95
C ILE A 363 10.46 -18.21 5.94
N TYR A 364 10.96 -17.78 7.11
CA TYR A 364 11.45 -18.69 8.15
C TYR A 364 10.37 -19.68 8.64
N LEU A 365 9.12 -19.23 8.84
CA LEU A 365 8.02 -20.11 9.23
C LEU A 365 7.66 -21.13 8.13
N LEU A 366 7.74 -20.73 6.86
CA LEU A 366 7.51 -21.63 5.72
C LEU A 366 8.66 -22.65 5.53
N LYS A 367 9.86 -22.34 6.02
CA LYS A 367 11.01 -23.26 6.11
C LYS A 367 10.93 -24.24 7.28
N ALA A 368 10.05 -23.99 8.25
CA ALA A 368 9.94 -24.83 9.42
C ALA A 368 9.24 -26.15 9.06
N PRO A 369 9.73 -27.30 9.58
CA PRO A 369 9.14 -28.60 9.29
C PRO A 369 7.63 -28.59 9.54
N ILE A 370 6.86 -29.14 8.59
CA ILE A 370 5.39 -29.20 8.70
C ILE A 370 4.95 -30.02 9.93
N GLU A 371 5.81 -30.93 10.38
CA GLU A 371 5.65 -31.75 11.58
C GLU A 371 5.81 -30.92 12.88
N ALA A 372 6.44 -29.75 12.81
CA ALA A 372 6.62 -28.83 13.94
C ALA A 372 5.51 -27.79 13.99
N ILE A 373 5.22 -27.13 12.87
CA ILE A 373 4.18 -26.11 12.74
C ILE A 373 3.47 -26.21 11.37
N ASP A 374 2.20 -25.82 11.33
CA ASP A 374 1.45 -25.64 10.09
C ASP A 374 0.85 -24.24 10.03
N VAL A 375 1.41 -23.38 9.19
CA VAL A 375 0.85 -22.05 8.94
C VAL A 375 -0.48 -22.21 8.19
N LYS A 376 -1.58 -21.99 8.90
CA LYS A 376 -2.96 -22.13 8.40
C LYS A 376 -3.49 -20.87 7.72
N GLY A 377 -2.94 -19.70 8.05
CA GLY A 377 -3.39 -18.43 7.48
C GLY A 377 -2.53 -17.25 7.89
N ILE A 378 -2.64 -16.19 7.10
CA ILE A 378 -1.94 -14.92 7.31
C ILE A 378 -2.98 -13.80 7.40
N LEU A 379 -2.90 -13.00 8.46
CA LEU A 379 -3.69 -11.80 8.68
C LEU A 379 -2.77 -10.59 8.49
N VAL A 380 -3.24 -9.59 7.77
CA VAL A 380 -2.46 -8.38 7.46
C VAL A 380 -3.09 -7.17 8.13
N SER A 381 -2.38 -6.52 9.05
CA SER A 381 -2.81 -5.28 9.68
C SER A 381 -2.63 -4.11 8.70
N GLY A 382 -3.71 -3.40 8.38
CA GLY A 382 -3.68 -2.30 7.42
C GLY A 382 -3.20 -0.96 7.99
N ASN A 383 -2.96 -0.90 9.30
CA ASN A 383 -2.52 0.28 10.05
C ASN A 383 -1.04 0.19 10.48
N GLY A 384 -0.23 -0.65 9.84
CA GLY A 384 1.21 -0.79 10.16
C GLY A 384 2.16 -0.40 9.02
N TRP A 385 3.30 -1.09 8.92
CA TRP A 385 4.49 -0.62 8.21
C TRP A 385 4.43 -0.62 6.67
N ALA A 386 3.41 -1.24 6.07
CA ALA A 386 3.15 -1.16 4.63
C ALA A 386 1.65 -1.03 4.34
N ASN A 387 1.32 -0.53 3.15
CA ASN A 387 -0.08 -0.43 2.70
C ASN A 387 -0.63 -1.82 2.36
N VAL A 388 -1.90 -2.08 2.65
CA VAL A 388 -2.60 -3.37 2.37
C VAL A 388 -2.50 -3.82 0.90
N ALA A 389 -2.36 -2.87 -0.02
CA ALA A 389 -2.14 -3.16 -1.45
C ALA A 389 -0.85 -3.97 -1.71
N SER A 390 0.05 -4.05 -0.74
CA SER A 390 1.30 -4.84 -0.78
C SER A 390 1.10 -6.33 -0.47
N ILE A 391 -0.12 -6.81 -0.21
CA ILE A 391 -0.46 -8.24 -0.06
C ILE A 391 0.03 -9.09 -1.25
N ASP A 392 0.13 -8.51 -2.45
CA ASP A 392 0.69 -9.20 -3.61
C ASP A 392 2.12 -9.73 -3.34
N ILE A 393 2.90 -9.12 -2.45
CA ILE A 393 4.24 -9.59 -2.05
C ILE A 393 4.14 -10.87 -1.20
N ILE A 394 3.15 -10.97 -0.31
CA ILE A 394 2.88 -12.20 0.45
C ILE A 394 2.50 -13.31 -0.52
N TYR A 395 1.65 -13.03 -1.52
CA TYR A 395 1.31 -14.01 -2.54
C TYR A 395 2.51 -14.48 -3.33
N ASP A 396 3.42 -13.58 -3.70
CA ASP A 396 4.66 -13.93 -4.40
C ASP A 396 5.57 -14.82 -3.53
N ILE A 397 5.69 -14.55 -2.22
CA ILE A 397 6.46 -15.40 -1.28
C ILE A 397 5.80 -16.77 -1.09
N LEU A 398 4.48 -16.82 -0.91
CA LEU A 398 3.75 -18.08 -0.81
C LEU A 398 3.91 -18.91 -2.09
N HIS A 399 3.85 -18.25 -3.25
CA HIS A 399 4.06 -18.89 -4.54
C HIS A 399 5.50 -19.42 -4.69
N MET A 400 6.50 -18.63 -4.31
CA MET A 400 7.91 -19.04 -4.23
C MET A 400 8.08 -20.32 -3.40
N MET A 401 7.47 -20.36 -2.22
CA MET A 401 7.58 -21.47 -1.27
C MET A 401 6.63 -22.64 -1.56
N GLY A 402 5.82 -22.57 -2.62
CA GLY A 402 4.89 -23.64 -2.98
C GLY A 402 3.71 -23.81 -2.01
N ARG A 403 3.28 -22.71 -1.40
CA ARG A 403 2.23 -22.62 -0.37
C ARG A 403 1.06 -21.73 -0.78
N ASP A 404 0.63 -21.83 -2.04
CA ASP A 404 -0.57 -21.11 -2.54
C ASP A 404 -1.88 -21.60 -1.87
N ASP A 405 -1.82 -22.64 -1.05
CA ASP A 405 -2.91 -23.12 -0.20
C ASP A 405 -3.24 -22.19 0.98
N ILE A 406 -2.28 -21.36 1.44
CA ILE A 406 -2.46 -20.53 2.62
C ILE A 406 -3.35 -19.32 2.30
N PRO A 407 -4.52 -19.15 2.97
CA PRO A 407 -5.36 -17.96 2.85
C PRO A 407 -4.69 -16.73 3.47
N VAL A 408 -4.89 -15.57 2.84
CA VAL A 408 -4.38 -14.27 3.31
C VAL A 408 -5.55 -13.31 3.42
N GLY A 409 -5.78 -12.78 4.61
CA GLY A 409 -6.89 -11.89 4.92
C GLY A 409 -6.40 -10.49 5.27
N HIS A 410 -7.05 -9.46 4.73
CA HIS A 410 -6.74 -8.08 5.08
C HIS A 410 -7.55 -7.59 6.28
N GLY A 411 -6.88 -6.93 7.20
CA GLY A 411 -7.45 -6.26 8.35
C GLY A 411 -7.95 -4.86 8.05
N ASN A 412 -8.40 -4.17 9.09
CA ASN A 412 -8.74 -2.75 9.01
C ASN A 412 -7.48 -1.91 8.79
N THR A 413 -7.64 -0.83 8.03
CA THR A 413 -6.61 0.20 7.81
C THR A 413 -6.51 1.24 8.93
N THR A 414 -7.33 1.12 9.97
CA THR A 414 -7.39 2.05 11.10
C THR A 414 -7.28 1.32 12.43
N ALA A 415 -6.77 2.03 13.44
CA ALA A 415 -6.69 1.52 14.81
C ALA A 415 -8.08 1.30 15.41
N LEU A 416 -8.19 0.38 16.36
CA LEU A 416 -9.42 0.06 17.06
C LEU A 416 -10.02 1.31 17.73
N GLY A 417 -11.32 1.52 17.53
CA GLY A 417 -12.04 2.65 18.12
C GLY A 417 -11.76 4.01 17.46
N THR A 418 -10.99 4.06 16.36
CA THR A 418 -10.77 5.30 15.61
C THR A 418 -11.77 5.47 14.46
N PRO A 419 -12.64 6.51 14.49
CA PRO A 419 -13.60 6.76 13.41
C PRO A 419 -13.01 7.58 12.25
N SER A 420 -11.74 8.01 12.33
CA SER A 420 -11.09 8.82 11.30
C SER A 420 -10.61 7.92 10.14
N TYR A 421 -10.39 8.50 8.95
CA TYR A 421 -9.75 7.82 7.79
C TYR A 421 -8.24 7.54 8.04
N GLY A 422 -7.88 7.11 9.26
CA GLY A 422 -6.60 6.48 9.64
C GLY A 422 -5.41 7.39 9.90
N CYS A 423 -5.60 8.70 10.12
CA CYS A 423 -4.47 9.61 10.18
C CYS A 423 -3.73 9.71 11.51
N ASP A 424 -4.37 9.41 12.63
CA ASP A 424 -3.82 9.83 13.93
C ASP A 424 -2.56 9.03 14.32
N TYR A 425 -2.56 7.72 14.07
CA TYR A 425 -1.42 6.86 14.40
C TYR A 425 -0.56 6.50 13.18
N VAL A 426 -1.14 6.21 12.02
CA VAL A 426 -0.35 5.79 10.83
C VAL A 426 0.48 6.93 10.23
N SER A 427 0.10 8.20 10.48
CA SER A 427 0.83 9.38 10.00
C SER A 427 2.27 9.48 10.48
N ILE A 428 2.62 8.74 11.54
CA ILE A 428 3.95 8.76 12.13
C ILE A 428 4.94 7.85 11.37
N ILE A 429 4.47 7.04 10.42
CA ILE A 429 5.32 6.25 9.52
C ILE A 429 5.74 7.16 8.36
N PRO A 430 7.05 7.28 8.07
CA PRO A 430 7.52 8.06 6.92
C PRO A 430 6.88 7.61 5.61
N GLN A 431 6.46 8.55 4.76
CA GLN A 431 5.96 8.28 3.41
C GLN A 431 7.12 8.05 2.42
N GLY A 432 8.25 8.69 2.67
CA GLY A 432 9.46 8.62 1.84
C GLY A 432 10.46 7.56 2.32
N SER A 433 11.74 7.83 2.12
CA SER A 433 12.85 6.94 2.49
C SER A 433 12.75 6.40 3.92
N GLY A 434 12.94 5.09 4.08
CA GLY A 434 12.87 4.36 5.34
C GLY A 434 11.45 4.03 5.80
N GLY A 435 10.42 4.32 4.99
CA GLY A 435 9.01 4.08 5.32
C GLY A 435 8.20 3.48 4.18
N LEU A 436 6.97 3.95 3.95
CA LEU A 436 5.97 3.27 3.11
C LEU A 436 6.43 3.02 1.67
N ILE A 437 7.08 3.99 1.00
CA ILE A 437 7.56 3.77 -0.38
C ILE A 437 8.54 2.59 -0.48
N ASP A 438 9.40 2.44 0.53
CA ASP A 438 10.37 1.36 0.57
C ASP A 438 9.68 0.06 0.95
N SER A 439 8.83 0.05 1.98
CA SER A 439 8.09 -1.15 2.38
C SER A 439 7.19 -1.70 1.26
N ASP A 440 6.42 -0.83 0.59
CA ASP A 440 5.50 -1.20 -0.49
C ASP A 440 6.21 -1.74 -1.74
N THR A 441 7.51 -1.44 -1.89
CA THR A 441 8.34 -1.97 -2.97
C THR A 441 9.28 -3.08 -2.51
N LEU A 442 9.27 -3.41 -1.22
CA LEU A 442 10.29 -4.19 -0.52
C LEU A 442 11.70 -3.72 -0.89
N TYR A 443 11.92 -2.42 -0.79
CA TYR A 443 13.17 -1.72 -1.13
C TYR A 443 13.61 -2.00 -2.58
N GLY A 444 12.64 -2.23 -3.47
CA GLY A 444 12.84 -2.61 -4.87
C GLY A 444 12.98 -4.11 -5.13
N LEU A 445 13.11 -4.94 -4.09
CA LEU A 445 13.31 -6.39 -4.23
C LEU A 445 12.03 -7.16 -4.49
N ALA A 446 10.84 -6.58 -4.28
CA ALA A 446 9.57 -7.25 -4.59
C ALA A 446 9.51 -7.74 -6.04
N ARG A 447 10.18 -7.05 -6.98
CA ARG A 447 10.23 -7.42 -8.40
C ARG A 447 11.13 -8.61 -8.71
N SER A 448 11.93 -9.09 -7.75
CA SER A 448 12.75 -10.30 -7.91
C SER A 448 12.00 -11.58 -7.52
N LEU A 449 10.92 -11.45 -6.76
CA LEU A 449 10.08 -12.59 -6.37
C LEU A 449 9.29 -13.11 -7.59
N PRO A 450 9.01 -14.43 -7.65
CA PRO A 450 8.14 -14.98 -8.67
C PRO A 450 6.73 -14.40 -8.52
N ARG A 451 6.06 -14.14 -9.64
CA ARG A 451 4.74 -13.51 -9.67
C ARG A 451 3.66 -14.57 -9.47
N SER A 452 2.91 -14.48 -8.37
CA SER A 452 1.77 -15.36 -8.12
C SER A 452 0.62 -15.08 -9.11
N PRO A 453 -0.16 -16.09 -9.51
CA PRO A 453 -1.45 -15.87 -10.17
C PRO A 453 -2.49 -15.25 -9.23
N ARG A 454 -2.30 -15.41 -7.91
CA ARG A 454 -3.10 -14.73 -6.89
C ARG A 454 -2.77 -13.24 -6.92
N ARG A 455 -3.80 -12.42 -6.76
CA ARG A 455 -3.68 -10.97 -6.74
C ARG A 455 -4.83 -10.40 -5.92
N TYR A 456 -4.67 -9.19 -5.43
CA TYR A 456 -5.83 -8.43 -4.97
C TYR A 456 -6.84 -8.33 -6.13
N THR A 457 -8.07 -8.87 -5.99
CA THR A 457 -9.07 -8.82 -7.09
C THR A 457 -10.39 -8.23 -6.65
N ALA A 458 -10.90 -7.28 -7.43
CA ALA A 458 -12.34 -6.97 -7.53
C ALA A 458 -13.01 -7.67 -8.74
N GLU A 459 -12.21 -8.32 -9.61
CA GLU A 459 -12.65 -8.87 -10.90
C GLU A 459 -13.67 -10.01 -10.76
N ASN A 460 -13.56 -10.83 -9.72
CA ASN A 460 -14.53 -11.88 -9.46
C ASN A 460 -15.87 -11.30 -8.95
N SER A 461 -15.86 -10.29 -8.06
CA SER A 461 -17.08 -9.58 -7.60
C SER A 461 -17.86 -9.06 -8.79
N VAL A 462 -17.15 -8.42 -9.69
CA VAL A 462 -17.67 -7.88 -10.94
C VAL A 462 -18.19 -8.95 -11.90
N LYS A 463 -17.44 -10.03 -12.12
CA LYS A 463 -17.82 -11.11 -13.05
C LYS A 463 -19.14 -11.77 -12.65
N HIS A 464 -19.41 -11.85 -11.35
CA HIS A 464 -20.61 -12.46 -10.80
C HIS A 464 -21.69 -11.44 -10.41
N GLY A 465 -21.51 -10.15 -10.71
CA GLY A 465 -22.50 -9.09 -10.45
C GLY A 465 -22.70 -8.78 -8.97
N ALA A 466 -21.71 -9.08 -8.13
CA ALA A 466 -21.76 -8.93 -6.69
C ALA A 466 -21.12 -7.59 -6.25
N PRO A 467 -21.71 -6.87 -5.27
CA PRO A 467 -21.11 -5.68 -4.68
C PRO A 467 -19.68 -5.92 -4.16
N ARG A 468 -18.83 -4.89 -4.03
CA ARG A 468 -17.47 -5.09 -3.47
C ARG A 468 -17.44 -5.46 -2.00
N ASN A 469 -18.48 -5.10 -1.25
CA ASN A 469 -18.73 -5.52 0.12
C ASN A 469 -19.71 -6.71 0.15
N THR A 470 -19.77 -7.49 -0.93
CA THR A 470 -20.70 -8.60 -1.05
C THR A 470 -20.53 -9.62 0.06
N ASP A 471 -21.66 -10.23 0.43
CA ASP A 471 -21.76 -11.48 1.20
C ASP A 471 -21.21 -12.72 0.45
N HIS A 472 -20.48 -12.52 -0.66
CA HIS A 472 -19.78 -13.51 -1.47
C HIS A 472 -18.25 -13.33 -1.36
N PRO A 473 -17.61 -13.78 -0.26
CA PRO A 473 -16.20 -13.55 0.03
C PRO A 473 -15.24 -14.10 -1.03
N GLU A 474 -15.67 -15.11 -1.80
CA GLU A 474 -14.90 -15.73 -2.89
C GLU A 474 -14.57 -14.76 -4.04
N LEU A 475 -15.18 -13.58 -4.01
CA LEU A 475 -15.17 -12.64 -5.10
C LEU A 475 -14.26 -11.42 -4.89
N ARG A 476 -13.74 -11.24 -3.67
CA ARG A 476 -12.88 -10.11 -3.27
C ARG A 476 -11.65 -10.58 -2.50
N GLN A 477 -10.76 -9.66 -2.14
CA GLN A 477 -9.74 -9.96 -1.14
C GLN A 477 -10.42 -10.39 0.17
N PRO A 478 -10.09 -11.56 0.74
CA PRO A 478 -10.65 -11.99 2.01
C PRO A 478 -10.31 -11.01 3.14
N LEU A 479 -11.24 -10.84 4.09
CA LEU A 479 -10.97 -10.11 5.33
C LEU A 479 -10.21 -11.02 6.30
N ALA A 480 -9.43 -10.42 7.19
CA ALA A 480 -8.74 -11.12 8.26
C ALA A 480 -9.72 -11.96 9.10
N PHE A 481 -10.90 -11.41 9.41
CA PHE A 481 -11.94 -12.09 10.17
C PHE A 481 -12.57 -13.28 9.42
N GLU A 482 -12.65 -13.22 8.10
CA GLU A 482 -13.17 -14.34 7.27
C GLU A 482 -12.16 -15.47 7.19
N VAL A 483 -10.86 -15.14 7.08
CA VAL A 483 -9.79 -16.13 7.13
C VAL A 483 -9.77 -16.81 8.50
N TRP A 484 -9.91 -16.05 9.60
CA TRP A 484 -10.09 -16.61 10.94
C TRP A 484 -11.25 -17.62 11.00
N HIS A 485 -12.44 -17.24 10.52
CA HIS A 485 -13.60 -18.12 10.51
C HIS A 485 -13.39 -19.38 9.67
N SER A 486 -12.82 -19.24 8.46
CA SER A 486 -12.55 -20.38 7.59
C SER A 486 -11.58 -21.38 8.22
N ILE A 487 -10.57 -20.90 8.95
CA ILE A 487 -9.63 -21.75 9.68
C ILE A 487 -10.33 -22.42 10.86
N LYS A 488 -11.12 -21.67 11.64
CA LYS A 488 -11.92 -22.20 12.76
C LYS A 488 -12.84 -23.35 12.32
N GLU A 489 -13.50 -23.23 11.17
CA GLU A 489 -14.41 -24.26 10.65
C GLU A 489 -13.70 -25.53 10.17
N GLN A 490 -12.43 -25.42 9.75
CA GLN A 490 -11.63 -26.53 9.26
C GLN A 490 -10.81 -27.22 10.36
N LEU A 491 -10.75 -26.62 11.54
CA LEU A 491 -9.97 -27.09 12.68
C LEU A 491 -10.62 -28.33 13.30
N ASP A 492 -9.83 -29.35 13.65
CA ASP A 492 -10.35 -30.46 14.45
C ASP A 492 -10.79 -29.93 15.84
N PRO A 493 -11.92 -30.40 16.42
CA PRO A 493 -12.39 -29.93 17.73
C PRO A 493 -11.37 -30.08 18.88
N SER A 494 -10.37 -30.95 18.74
CA SER A 494 -9.29 -31.13 19.71
C SER A 494 -8.07 -30.22 19.49
N GLU A 495 -7.96 -29.64 18.31
CA GLU A 495 -6.86 -28.74 17.95
C GLU A 495 -7.10 -27.33 18.49
N LYS A 496 -5.99 -26.62 18.71
CA LYS A 496 -5.98 -25.22 19.11
C LYS A 496 -5.01 -24.43 18.25
N ILE A 497 -5.22 -23.12 18.19
CA ILE A 497 -4.47 -22.22 17.31
C ILE A 497 -3.41 -21.49 18.12
N THR A 498 -2.17 -21.51 17.64
CA THR A 498 -1.12 -20.59 18.08
C THR A 498 -1.10 -19.37 17.16
N ILE A 499 -1.01 -18.16 17.73
CA ILE A 499 -0.95 -16.92 16.94
C ILE A 499 0.42 -16.26 17.15
N LEU A 500 1.08 -15.85 16.08
CA LEU A 500 2.22 -14.94 16.11
C LEU A 500 1.77 -13.57 15.60
N THR A 501 1.92 -12.53 16.40
CA THR A 501 1.62 -11.16 16.01
C THR A 501 2.91 -10.34 15.94
N ASN A 502 3.28 -9.89 14.75
CA ASN A 502 4.43 -9.01 14.52
C ASN A 502 4.05 -7.57 14.14
N GLY A 503 2.77 -7.29 13.94
CA GLY A 503 2.25 -5.94 13.70
C GLY A 503 1.40 -5.41 14.86
N PRO A 504 0.67 -4.29 14.64
CA PRO A 504 -0.35 -3.81 15.56
C PRO A 504 -1.41 -4.90 15.85
N LEU A 505 -1.87 -4.97 17.10
CA LEU A 505 -2.76 -6.03 17.60
C LEU A 505 -4.22 -5.91 17.15
N THR A 506 -4.50 -5.04 16.17
CA THR A 506 -5.84 -4.65 15.71
C THR A 506 -6.67 -5.85 15.25
N ASN A 507 -6.10 -6.72 14.42
CA ASN A 507 -6.80 -7.90 13.90
C ASN A 507 -7.17 -8.87 15.02
N LEU A 508 -6.19 -9.21 15.88
CA LEU A 508 -6.43 -10.11 17.00
C LEU A 508 -7.45 -9.53 17.99
N ALA A 509 -7.39 -8.23 18.29
CA ALA A 509 -8.38 -7.56 19.13
C ALA A 509 -9.79 -7.64 18.51
N ASN A 510 -9.92 -7.35 17.21
CA ASN A 510 -11.20 -7.48 16.51
C ASN A 510 -11.75 -8.91 16.57
N ILE A 511 -10.88 -9.93 16.40
CA ILE A 511 -11.26 -11.34 16.50
C ILE A 511 -11.79 -11.66 17.89
N VAL A 512 -11.02 -11.35 18.94
CA VAL A 512 -11.37 -11.65 20.34
C VAL A 512 -12.63 -10.92 20.79
N LEU A 513 -12.85 -9.69 20.32
CA LEU A 513 -14.03 -8.90 20.64
C LEU A 513 -15.29 -9.38 19.91
N SER A 514 -15.15 -9.95 18.70
CA SER A 514 -16.28 -10.30 17.84
C SER A 514 -16.67 -11.78 17.93
N ASP A 515 -15.71 -12.70 18.14
CA ASP A 515 -15.94 -14.13 18.25
C ASP A 515 -15.78 -14.60 19.71
N ARG A 516 -16.90 -14.97 20.34
CA ARG A 516 -16.97 -15.38 21.75
C ARG A 516 -16.17 -16.64 22.06
N ASP A 517 -15.94 -17.49 21.07
CA ASP A 517 -15.20 -18.74 21.27
C ASP A 517 -13.69 -18.57 21.04
N ALA A 518 -13.26 -17.44 20.45
CA ALA A 518 -11.88 -17.23 20.02
C ALA A 518 -10.87 -17.49 21.14
N SER A 519 -11.13 -16.94 22.34
CA SER A 519 -10.25 -17.12 23.49
C SER A 519 -10.12 -18.57 23.97
N SER A 520 -11.10 -19.43 23.69
CA SER A 520 -11.01 -20.85 24.06
C SER A 520 -10.25 -21.70 23.04
N LEU A 521 -10.28 -21.28 21.78
CA LEU A 521 -9.59 -21.89 20.64
C LEU A 521 -8.13 -21.46 20.51
N ILE A 522 -7.77 -20.27 20.98
CA ILE A 522 -6.40 -19.79 21.00
C ILE A 522 -5.64 -20.48 22.12
N GLU A 523 -4.63 -21.27 21.77
CA GLU A 523 -3.74 -21.92 22.74
C GLU A 523 -2.77 -20.91 23.35
N LYS A 524 -2.14 -20.11 22.47
CA LYS A 524 -1.04 -19.23 22.84
C LYS A 524 -0.85 -18.11 21.83
N VAL A 525 -0.47 -16.94 22.31
CA VAL A 525 -0.15 -15.78 21.48
C VAL A 525 1.29 -15.36 21.72
N TYR A 526 2.08 -15.26 20.66
CA TYR A 526 3.41 -14.67 20.66
C TYR A 526 3.28 -13.23 20.17
N VAL A 527 3.51 -12.26 21.04
CA VAL A 527 3.40 -10.83 20.71
C VAL A 527 4.79 -10.25 20.54
N VAL A 528 5.18 -9.91 19.32
CA VAL A 528 6.42 -9.21 19.03
C VAL A 528 6.17 -7.71 19.01
N GLY A 529 6.62 -7.06 20.06
CA GLY A 529 6.40 -5.64 20.26
C GLY A 529 6.42 -5.27 21.73
N GLY A 530 6.16 -4.01 22.00
CA GLY A 530 6.13 -3.47 23.35
C GLY A 530 7.50 -3.17 23.94
N HIS A 531 7.50 -2.16 24.81
CA HIS A 531 8.67 -1.77 25.58
C HIS A 531 8.25 -1.56 27.03
N ILE A 532 8.69 -2.45 27.91
CA ILE A 532 8.41 -2.34 29.35
C ILE A 532 9.46 -1.40 29.94
N ARG A 533 9.01 -0.25 30.44
CA ARG A 533 9.87 0.73 31.07
C ARG A 533 10.68 0.08 32.21
N ASP A 534 12.01 0.22 32.14
CA ASP A 534 12.94 -0.29 33.14
C ASP A 534 13.63 0.84 33.92
N GLU A 535 14.39 0.47 34.94
CA GLU A 535 15.12 1.41 35.80
C GLU A 535 16.26 2.13 35.06
N ASN A 536 16.67 1.63 33.89
CA ASN A 536 17.76 2.15 33.07
C ASN A 536 17.32 3.26 32.10
N ASP A 537 16.07 3.71 32.18
CA ASP A 537 15.49 4.74 31.30
C ASP A 537 15.63 4.40 29.80
N SER A 538 15.60 3.10 29.48
CA SER A 538 15.71 2.63 28.11
C SER A 538 14.54 3.16 27.28
N LYS A 539 14.83 3.63 26.06
CA LYS A 539 13.83 4.25 25.18
C LYS A 539 13.11 3.20 24.35
N GLY A 540 11.87 3.51 23.98
CA GLY A 540 11.12 2.81 22.93
C GLY A 540 11.73 3.03 21.54
N ASN A 541 11.00 2.64 20.47
CA ASN A 541 11.45 2.80 19.09
C ASN A 541 10.63 3.81 18.26
N VAL A 542 9.56 4.42 18.81
CA VAL A 542 8.77 5.46 18.10
C VAL A 542 9.59 6.74 17.91
N PHE A 543 10.40 6.78 16.86
CA PHE A 543 11.37 7.86 16.62
C PHE A 543 10.76 9.12 16.00
N THR A 544 9.57 9.00 15.40
CA THR A 544 8.85 10.10 14.73
C THR A 544 7.99 10.93 15.68
N VAL A 545 7.81 10.47 16.92
CA VAL A 545 7.14 11.21 18.00
C VAL A 545 8.12 11.34 19.19
N PRO A 546 9.09 12.29 19.15
CA PRO A 546 10.14 12.37 20.18
C PRO A 546 9.64 12.60 21.61
N SER A 547 8.42 13.14 21.76
CA SER A 547 7.76 13.28 23.06
C SER A 547 7.36 11.94 23.67
N ASN A 548 7.13 10.91 22.85
CA ASN A 548 6.84 9.54 23.30
C ASN A 548 8.13 8.71 23.42
N ARG A 549 8.77 8.82 24.57
CA ARG A 549 10.08 8.22 24.80
C ARG A 549 10.07 6.70 25.01
N TYR A 550 8.93 6.10 25.35
CA TYR A 550 8.88 4.73 25.86
C TYR A 550 7.94 3.80 25.10
N ALA A 551 7.15 4.29 24.15
CA ALA A 551 6.29 3.42 23.35
C ALA A 551 7.10 2.66 22.28
N GLU A 552 6.60 1.47 21.96
CA GLU A 552 7.04 0.69 20.81
C GLU A 552 6.00 0.86 19.68
N PHE A 553 6.43 0.88 18.41
CA PHE A 553 5.61 1.17 17.24
C PHE A 553 4.32 0.34 17.18
N ASN A 554 4.37 -0.99 17.30
CA ASN A 554 3.16 -1.81 17.19
C ASN A 554 2.13 -1.48 18.28
N MET A 555 2.60 -1.19 19.50
CA MET A 555 1.73 -0.76 20.59
C MET A 555 1.22 0.68 20.41
N PHE A 556 2.03 1.54 19.80
CA PHE A 556 1.67 2.92 19.51
C PHE A 556 0.64 3.04 18.37
N LEU A 557 0.74 2.18 17.36
CA LEU A 557 -0.10 2.20 16.18
C LEU A 557 -1.55 1.79 16.48
N ASP A 558 -1.75 0.95 17.50
CA ASP A 558 -3.07 0.67 18.06
C ASP A 558 -3.02 0.40 19.58
N PRO A 559 -2.99 1.47 20.40
CA PRO A 559 -2.90 1.34 21.85
C PRO A 559 -4.10 0.62 22.45
N LEU A 560 -5.30 0.84 21.88
CA LEU A 560 -6.53 0.24 22.38
C LEU A 560 -6.55 -1.27 22.13
N ALA A 561 -6.19 -1.71 20.92
CA ALA A 561 -6.05 -3.14 20.63
C ALA A 561 -4.94 -3.78 21.48
N ALA A 562 -3.81 -3.10 21.65
CA ALA A 562 -2.74 -3.57 22.53
C ALA A 562 -3.22 -3.76 23.97
N LYS A 563 -4.00 -2.81 24.50
CA LYS A 563 -4.62 -2.92 25.82
C LYS A 563 -5.58 -4.10 25.88
N THR A 564 -6.47 -4.22 24.91
CA THR A 564 -7.47 -5.30 24.83
C THR A 564 -6.82 -6.67 24.87
N ILE A 565 -5.71 -6.88 24.16
CA ILE A 565 -5.04 -8.18 24.09
C ILE A 565 -4.12 -8.40 25.28
N LEU A 566 -3.21 -7.48 25.61
CA LEU A 566 -2.21 -7.70 26.66
C LEU A 566 -2.80 -7.73 28.08
N GLU A 567 -4.00 -7.16 28.27
CA GLU A 567 -4.75 -7.25 29.54
C GLU A 567 -5.83 -8.35 29.52
N SER A 568 -5.87 -9.19 28.47
CA SER A 568 -6.81 -10.32 28.35
C SER A 568 -6.40 -11.55 29.17
N SER A 569 -7.24 -12.59 29.16
CA SER A 569 -6.94 -13.88 29.79
C SER A 569 -6.20 -14.88 28.87
N LEU A 570 -5.75 -14.45 27.69
CA LEU A 570 -5.00 -15.32 26.76
C LEU A 570 -3.62 -15.70 27.33
N ASP A 571 -3.09 -16.87 26.97
CA ASP A 571 -1.70 -17.22 27.28
C ASP A 571 -0.74 -16.47 26.34
N ILE A 572 -0.18 -15.36 26.84
CA ILE A 572 0.66 -14.45 26.04
C ILE A 572 2.13 -14.63 26.41
N ALA A 573 2.96 -14.83 25.38
CA ALA A 573 4.39 -14.64 25.42
C ALA A 573 4.76 -13.33 24.72
N LEU A 574 5.14 -12.31 25.49
CA LEU A 574 5.63 -11.03 24.99
C LEU A 574 7.11 -11.14 24.64
N ILE A 575 7.48 -10.74 23.43
CA ILE A 575 8.84 -10.60 22.92
C ILE A 575 9.13 -9.09 22.84
N PRO A 576 9.55 -8.47 23.96
CA PRO A 576 9.69 -7.03 24.04
C PRO A 576 10.91 -6.52 23.28
N LEU A 577 10.93 -5.21 23.04
CA LEU A 577 12.00 -4.50 22.35
C LEU A 577 13.40 -4.75 22.96
N SER A 578 13.49 -4.97 24.27
CA SER A 578 14.76 -5.32 24.93
C SER A 578 15.37 -6.64 24.44
N SER A 579 14.53 -7.65 24.16
CA SER A 579 14.97 -8.92 23.59
C SER A 579 15.19 -8.82 22.08
N GLN A 580 14.32 -8.09 21.37
CA GLN A 580 14.46 -7.82 19.94
C GLN A 580 15.81 -7.15 19.62
N ARG A 581 16.20 -6.12 20.40
CA ARG A 581 17.49 -5.43 20.25
C ARG A 581 18.72 -6.34 20.43
N ARG A 582 18.59 -7.45 21.14
CA ARG A 582 19.66 -8.44 21.29
C ARG A 582 19.76 -9.39 20.10
N ALA A 583 18.67 -9.60 19.38
CA ALA A 583 18.62 -10.35 18.12
C ALA A 583 19.02 -9.51 16.91
N ALA A 584 18.88 -8.19 17.00
CA ALA A 584 19.09 -7.24 15.91
C ALA A 584 20.58 -6.96 15.64
N SER A 585 21.28 -7.90 14.99
CA SER A 585 22.66 -7.72 14.52
C SER A 585 22.79 -8.09 13.05
N PHE A 586 22.87 -7.08 12.18
CA PHE A 586 23.16 -7.30 10.75
C PHE A 586 24.45 -8.11 10.53
N PRO A 587 25.61 -7.75 11.12
CA PRO A 587 26.84 -8.50 10.88
C PRO A 587 26.71 -9.97 11.29
N SER A 588 26.09 -10.27 12.44
CA SER A 588 25.99 -11.64 12.94
C SER A 588 25.04 -12.50 12.10
N ILE A 589 23.90 -11.95 11.66
CA ILE A 589 22.97 -12.70 10.78
C ILE A 589 23.59 -12.92 9.41
N LEU A 590 24.21 -11.89 8.82
CA LEU A 590 24.85 -11.99 7.51
C LEU A 590 26.01 -13.01 7.53
N GLU A 591 26.85 -12.97 8.57
CA GLU A 591 27.92 -13.96 8.77
C GLU A 591 27.36 -15.38 8.90
N ALA A 592 26.30 -15.57 9.69
CA ALA A 592 25.65 -16.87 9.83
C ALA A 592 25.07 -17.39 8.50
N LEU A 593 24.42 -16.52 7.72
CA LEU A 593 23.87 -16.87 6.39
C LEU A 593 24.97 -17.23 5.39
N MET A 594 26.12 -16.56 5.41
CA MET A 594 27.26 -16.88 4.55
C MET A 594 27.80 -18.30 4.80
N HIS A 595 27.68 -18.81 6.02
CA HIS A 595 28.15 -20.14 6.40
C HIS A 595 27.10 -21.25 6.24
N ALA A 596 25.84 -20.89 6.03
CA ALA A 596 24.76 -21.85 5.80
C ALA A 596 24.72 -22.33 4.34
N ASP A 597 24.00 -23.44 4.12
CA ASP A 597 23.63 -23.85 2.76
C ASP A 597 22.80 -22.76 2.08
N HIS A 598 22.89 -22.71 0.75
CA HIS A 598 22.21 -21.70 -0.03
C HIS A 598 20.94 -22.28 -0.69
N THR A 599 19.84 -21.59 -0.48
CA THR A 599 18.54 -21.78 -1.15
C THR A 599 18.13 -20.47 -1.84
N PRO A 600 17.18 -20.49 -2.80
CA PRO A 600 16.70 -19.26 -3.41
C PRO A 600 16.17 -18.25 -2.39
N GLU A 601 15.35 -18.71 -1.44
CA GLU A 601 14.78 -17.88 -0.39
C GLU A 601 15.81 -17.39 0.63
N SER A 602 16.83 -18.18 0.98
CA SER A 602 17.96 -17.73 1.80
C SER A 602 18.77 -16.64 1.08
N SER A 603 18.98 -16.79 -0.23
CA SER A 603 19.67 -15.78 -1.05
C SER A 603 18.88 -14.48 -1.14
N PHE A 604 17.55 -14.57 -1.26
CA PHE A 604 16.65 -13.42 -1.21
C PHE A 604 16.73 -12.70 0.14
N VAL A 605 16.63 -13.43 1.25
CA VAL A 605 16.76 -12.87 2.62
C VAL A 605 18.13 -12.21 2.80
N HIS A 606 19.20 -12.85 2.36
CA HIS A 606 20.55 -12.30 2.43
C HIS A 606 20.68 -10.99 1.63
N HIS A 607 20.15 -10.91 0.41
CA HIS A 607 20.14 -9.66 -0.38
C HIS A 607 19.34 -8.54 0.28
N LEU A 608 18.18 -8.87 0.85
CA LEU A 608 17.36 -7.90 1.59
C LEU A 608 18.11 -7.37 2.81
N LEU A 609 18.68 -8.24 3.64
CA LEU A 609 19.43 -7.84 4.83
C LEU A 609 20.69 -7.03 4.48
N LEU A 610 21.42 -7.41 3.42
CA LEU A 610 22.55 -6.62 2.93
C LEU A 610 22.12 -5.21 2.50
N LEU A 611 21.01 -5.09 1.77
CA LEU A 611 20.49 -3.80 1.34
C LEU A 611 20.10 -2.93 2.55
N LEU A 612 19.36 -3.48 3.51
CA LEU A 612 18.95 -2.75 4.71
C LEU A 612 20.16 -2.30 5.54
N HIS A 613 21.18 -3.15 5.69
CA HIS A 613 22.42 -2.80 6.38
C HIS A 613 23.19 -1.68 5.65
N ASP A 614 23.33 -1.79 4.33
CA ASP A 614 24.00 -0.78 3.51
C ASP A 614 23.31 0.59 3.61
N LEU A 615 21.98 0.60 3.57
CA LEU A 615 21.18 1.81 3.76
C LEU A 615 21.37 2.42 5.15
N GLN A 616 21.34 1.58 6.20
CA GLN A 616 21.55 2.00 7.59
C GLN A 616 22.91 2.69 7.77
N LEU A 617 23.96 2.15 7.16
CA LEU A 617 25.31 2.70 7.23
C LEU A 617 25.45 4.00 6.42
N LYS A 618 24.79 4.09 5.27
CA LYS A 618 24.98 5.19 4.32
C LYS A 618 24.15 6.43 4.62
N HIS A 619 22.96 6.30 5.22
CA HIS A 619 22.05 7.42 5.29
C HIS A 619 21.21 7.50 6.58
N ARG A 620 21.09 8.73 7.11
CA ARG A 620 20.43 9.00 8.40
C ARG A 620 18.95 8.59 8.45
N LEU A 621 18.26 8.64 7.31
CA LEU A 621 16.84 8.27 7.21
C LEU A 621 16.59 6.77 7.38
N TYR A 622 17.64 5.95 7.32
CA TYR A 622 17.56 4.50 7.44
C TYR A 622 18.22 4.00 8.73
N ARG A 623 18.43 4.87 9.73
CA ARG A 623 19.09 4.43 10.98
C ARG A 623 18.31 3.36 11.74
N HIS A 624 17.00 3.31 11.57
CA HIS A 624 16.08 2.40 12.26
C HIS A 624 15.97 1.00 11.62
N MET A 625 16.69 0.69 10.54
CA MET A 625 16.53 -0.59 9.82
C MET A 625 16.78 -1.84 10.69
N ASP A 626 17.53 -1.72 11.78
CA ASP A 626 17.80 -2.80 12.72
C ASP A 626 16.54 -3.26 13.47
N MET A 627 15.51 -2.42 13.58
CA MET A 627 14.27 -2.79 14.27
C MET A 627 13.58 -3.99 13.59
N PHE A 628 13.61 -4.06 12.25
CA PHE A 628 13.02 -5.16 11.49
C PHE A 628 13.71 -6.51 11.73
N LEU A 629 14.99 -6.52 12.12
CA LEU A 629 15.70 -7.76 12.44
C LEU A 629 15.24 -8.34 13.77
N GLY A 630 14.85 -7.45 14.70
CA GLY A 630 14.32 -7.83 15.99
C GLY A 630 13.02 -8.61 15.89
N GLU A 631 12.21 -8.33 14.86
CA GLU A 631 10.91 -8.97 14.64
C GLU A 631 11.01 -10.47 14.35
N VAL A 632 12.10 -10.88 13.68
CA VAL A 632 12.39 -12.28 13.33
C VAL A 632 12.51 -13.18 14.56
N LEU A 633 12.86 -12.61 15.72
CA LEU A 633 12.97 -13.34 16.98
C LEU A 633 11.66 -14.04 17.36
N GLY A 634 10.51 -13.45 17.07
CA GLY A 634 9.21 -14.06 17.39
C GLY A 634 8.98 -15.37 16.66
N ALA A 635 9.24 -15.39 15.35
CA ALA A 635 9.12 -16.58 14.52
C ALA A 635 10.13 -17.67 14.92
N VAL A 636 11.39 -17.29 15.16
CA VAL A 636 12.42 -18.25 15.63
C VAL A 636 12.06 -18.81 16.99
N TYR A 637 11.62 -17.98 17.94
CA TYR A 637 11.22 -18.47 19.26
C TYR A 637 9.98 -19.36 19.20
N LEU A 638 9.01 -19.04 18.34
CA LEU A 638 7.83 -19.86 18.13
C LEU A 638 8.22 -21.27 17.65
N VAL A 639 9.13 -21.39 16.69
CA VAL A 639 9.54 -22.70 16.12
C VAL A 639 10.49 -23.44 17.06
N GLU A 640 11.56 -22.78 17.51
CA GLU A 640 12.66 -23.41 18.24
C GLU A 640 12.37 -23.61 19.72
N GLY A 641 11.51 -22.79 20.32
CA GLY A 641 11.15 -22.87 21.73
C GLY A 641 12.37 -22.91 22.65
N LEU A 642 12.59 -24.04 23.33
CA LEU A 642 13.69 -24.22 24.27
C LEU A 642 15.09 -24.28 23.62
N ASN A 643 15.18 -24.53 22.31
CA ASN A 643 16.46 -24.67 21.62
C ASN A 643 17.28 -23.37 21.59
N ILE A 644 16.63 -22.21 21.71
CA ILE A 644 17.32 -20.91 21.86
C ILE A 644 17.61 -20.55 23.32
N LYS A 645 17.38 -21.46 24.27
CA LYS A 645 17.58 -21.27 25.72
C LYS A 645 16.88 -20.01 26.26
N PRO A 646 15.56 -19.86 26.05
CA PRO A 646 14.83 -18.67 26.46
C PRO A 646 14.69 -18.59 27.99
N SER A 647 14.71 -17.37 28.52
CA SER A 647 14.36 -17.05 29.90
C SER A 647 13.09 -16.21 29.92
N LEU A 648 12.09 -16.67 30.65
CA LEU A 648 10.79 -16.01 30.78
C LEU A 648 10.57 -15.47 32.19
N GLN A 649 9.98 -14.28 32.29
CA GLN A 649 9.52 -13.71 33.56
C GLN A 649 8.07 -13.29 33.46
N LEU A 650 7.28 -13.60 34.49
CA LEU A 650 5.91 -13.07 34.61
C LEU A 650 5.99 -11.62 35.09
N LYS A 651 5.37 -10.71 34.34
CA LYS A 651 5.28 -9.30 34.70
C LYS A 651 3.83 -8.81 34.66
N PRO A 652 3.36 -8.08 35.70
CA PRO A 652 2.05 -7.44 35.67
C PRO A 652 2.17 -6.13 34.87
N ILE A 653 1.55 -6.09 33.70
CA ILE A 653 1.67 -4.96 32.76
C ILE A 653 0.31 -4.35 32.45
N SER A 654 0.32 -3.08 32.08
CA SER A 654 -0.84 -2.37 31.53
C SER A 654 -0.41 -1.46 30.38
N ILE A 655 -1.34 -1.17 29.47
CA ILE A 655 -1.13 -0.28 28.32
C ILE A 655 -1.80 1.07 28.57
N VAL A 656 -1.04 2.14 28.32
CA VAL A 656 -1.52 3.52 28.35
C VAL A 656 -2.27 3.83 27.04
N THR A 657 -3.54 4.22 27.16
CA THR A 657 -4.45 4.49 26.02
C THR A 657 -5.29 5.74 26.26
N ASN A 658 -5.86 6.33 25.21
CA ASN A 658 -6.75 7.49 25.27
C ASN A 658 -6.14 8.68 26.01
N SER A 659 -4.83 8.87 25.86
CA SER A 659 -4.08 9.91 26.54
C SER A 659 -3.66 11.00 25.55
N THR A 660 -2.38 11.07 25.21
CA THR A 660 -1.86 11.91 24.13
C THR A 660 -0.87 11.09 23.32
N ALA A 661 -0.53 11.56 22.11
CA ALA A 661 0.55 10.95 21.32
C ALA A 661 1.89 10.83 22.08
N SER A 662 2.11 11.60 23.16
CA SER A 662 3.32 11.51 23.98
C SER A 662 3.36 10.32 24.94
N THR A 663 2.22 9.66 25.20
CA THR A 663 2.13 8.57 26.20
C THR A 663 1.38 7.35 25.73
N ASP A 664 0.57 7.45 24.69
CA ASP A 664 -0.14 6.32 24.11
C ASP A 664 0.81 5.18 23.71
N GLY A 665 0.35 3.93 23.89
CA GLY A 665 1.10 2.72 23.54
C GLY A 665 2.24 2.36 24.49
N GLN A 666 2.47 3.13 25.57
CA GLN A 666 3.46 2.79 26.58
C GLN A 666 3.01 1.59 27.42
N ILE A 667 3.94 0.66 27.67
CA ILE A 667 3.73 -0.44 28.61
C ILE A 667 4.29 -0.05 29.98
N VAL A 668 3.42 -0.06 30.99
CA VAL A 668 3.76 0.24 32.38
C VAL A 668 3.57 -0.99 33.25
N LEU A 669 4.31 -1.07 34.36
CA LEU A 669 4.06 -2.09 35.37
C LEU A 669 2.86 -1.68 36.22
N ASP A 670 1.84 -2.53 36.28
CA ASP A 670 0.65 -2.29 37.10
C ASP A 670 0.36 -3.47 38.02
N LYS A 671 0.79 -3.33 39.28
CA LYS A 671 0.60 -4.35 40.33
C LYS A 671 -0.85 -4.50 40.80
N GLN A 672 -1.77 -3.61 40.38
CA GLN A 672 -3.19 -3.69 40.75
C GLN A 672 -3.99 -4.53 39.77
N THR A 673 -3.48 -4.75 38.55
CA THR A 673 -4.09 -5.67 37.58
C THR A 673 -3.89 -7.13 37.99
N ALA A 674 -4.90 -7.97 37.75
CA ALA A 674 -4.86 -9.39 38.10
C ALA A 674 -4.06 -10.25 37.10
N GLY A 675 -3.76 -9.73 35.89
CA GLY A 675 -3.09 -10.46 34.81
C GLY A 675 -1.58 -10.23 34.78
N SER A 676 -0.80 -11.30 34.60
CA SER A 676 0.64 -11.21 34.32
C SER A 676 0.95 -11.85 32.98
N VAL A 677 1.82 -11.22 32.19
CA VAL A 677 2.24 -11.71 30.88
C VAL A 677 3.62 -12.35 30.98
N LYS A 678 3.87 -13.45 30.24
CA LYS A 678 5.19 -14.08 30.16
C LYS A 678 6.07 -13.25 29.23
N VAL A 679 7.10 -12.61 29.78
CA VAL A 679 8.03 -11.74 29.04
C VAL A 679 9.31 -12.50 28.75
N LEU A 680 9.71 -12.56 27.47
CA LEU A 680 11.04 -13.04 27.08
C LEU A 680 12.08 -12.01 27.48
N VAL A 681 12.92 -12.35 28.46
CA VAL A 681 13.95 -11.44 29.00
C VAL A 681 15.36 -11.78 28.52
N ASP A 682 15.61 -13.05 28.15
CA ASP A 682 16.92 -13.53 27.73
C ASP A 682 16.79 -14.73 26.77
N PHE A 683 17.79 -14.94 25.93
CA PHE A 683 17.98 -16.10 25.06
C PHE A 683 19.45 -16.16 24.59
N SER A 684 19.86 -17.30 24.06
CA SER A 684 21.18 -17.47 23.46
C SER A 684 21.21 -16.90 22.04
N THR A 685 21.90 -15.78 21.86
CA THR A 685 22.07 -15.13 20.54
C THR A 685 22.83 -16.01 19.55
N GLU A 686 23.84 -16.74 20.02
CA GLU A 686 24.59 -17.71 19.19
C GLU A 686 23.66 -18.81 18.63
N GLN A 687 22.83 -19.41 19.49
CA GLN A 687 21.84 -20.40 19.05
C GLN A 687 20.82 -19.77 18.11
N TYR A 688 20.33 -18.57 18.41
CA TYR A 688 19.40 -17.84 17.56
C TYR A 688 19.94 -17.66 16.12
N TYR A 689 21.13 -17.09 15.95
CA TYR A 689 21.71 -16.85 14.61
C TYR A 689 21.96 -18.16 13.86
N SER A 690 22.51 -19.17 14.54
CA SER A 690 22.77 -20.48 13.94
C SER A 690 21.48 -21.15 13.45
N ARG A 691 20.41 -21.13 14.27
CA ARG A 691 19.12 -21.74 13.92
C ARG A 691 18.43 -21.01 12.77
N LEU A 692 18.44 -19.68 12.79
CA LEU A 692 17.90 -18.87 11.71
C LEU A 692 18.56 -19.21 10.37
N ALA A 693 19.90 -19.16 10.32
CA ALA A 693 20.64 -19.41 9.10
C ALA A 693 20.51 -20.87 8.61
N ASN A 694 20.61 -21.84 9.52
CA ASN A 694 20.47 -23.26 9.17
C ASN A 694 19.07 -23.59 8.65
N SER A 695 18.01 -23.00 9.22
CA SER A 695 16.64 -23.20 8.75
C SER A 695 16.44 -22.62 7.35
N LEU A 696 16.91 -21.39 7.12
CA LEU A 696 16.83 -20.74 5.81
C LEU A 696 17.61 -21.50 4.73
N GLY A 697 18.78 -22.02 5.07
CA GLY A 697 19.60 -22.83 4.18
C GLY A 697 19.13 -24.27 3.97
N ASN A 698 18.16 -24.76 4.74
CA ASN A 698 17.69 -26.15 4.64
C ASN A 698 16.96 -26.40 3.31
N LYS A 699 17.41 -27.39 2.54
CA LYS A 699 16.85 -27.73 1.22
C LYS A 699 15.56 -28.57 1.24
N GLU A 700 15.17 -29.14 2.37
CA GLU A 700 14.00 -30.04 2.48
C GLU A 700 12.67 -29.33 2.18
N GLN A 701 12.56 -28.06 2.57
CA GLN A 701 11.41 -27.19 2.29
C GLN A 701 11.91 -25.91 1.62
N SER A 702 12.52 -26.04 0.44
CA SER A 702 13.01 -24.89 -0.33
C SER A 702 12.00 -24.43 -1.38
N ALA A 703 12.22 -23.25 -1.96
CA ALA A 703 11.37 -22.70 -3.00
C ALA A 703 11.13 -23.69 -4.16
N VAL A 704 9.87 -23.77 -4.60
CA VAL A 704 9.49 -24.53 -5.82
C VAL A 704 9.79 -23.74 -7.09
N ILE A 705 9.89 -22.41 -6.95
CA ILE A 705 10.30 -21.47 -7.99
C ILE A 705 11.00 -20.30 -7.32
N GLY A 706 12.30 -20.12 -7.57
CA GLY A 706 13.17 -19.30 -6.74
C GLY A 706 13.16 -17.81 -7.07
N SER A 707 12.84 -17.40 -8.29
CA SER A 707 12.81 -16.00 -8.68
C SER A 707 11.90 -15.72 -9.89
N PHE A 708 11.66 -14.44 -10.15
CA PHE A 708 10.99 -14.02 -11.39
C PHE A 708 11.80 -14.40 -12.64
N GLU A 709 13.14 -14.30 -12.60
CA GLU A 709 13.98 -14.73 -13.73
C GLU A 709 13.86 -16.23 -14.03
N GLU A 710 13.78 -17.05 -12.99
CA GLU A 710 13.50 -18.48 -13.16
C GLU A 710 12.10 -18.70 -13.76
N GLN A 711 11.10 -17.99 -13.25
CA GLN A 711 9.72 -18.10 -13.72
C GLN A 711 9.53 -17.72 -15.19
N ILE A 712 10.13 -16.62 -15.63
CA ILE A 712 10.08 -16.24 -17.05
C ILE A 712 10.83 -17.25 -17.93
N ALA A 713 11.91 -17.88 -17.42
CA ALA A 713 12.62 -18.92 -18.15
C ALA A 713 11.76 -20.17 -18.35
N VAL A 714 10.95 -20.53 -17.35
CA VAL A 714 9.94 -21.60 -17.45
C VAL A 714 8.88 -21.24 -18.50
N TRP A 715 8.29 -20.05 -18.43
CA TRP A 715 7.24 -19.64 -19.39
C TRP A 715 7.74 -19.43 -20.82
N SER A 716 9.06 -19.33 -21.03
CA SER A 716 9.67 -19.17 -22.34
C SER A 716 10.02 -20.49 -23.02
N ARG A 717 9.92 -21.63 -22.32
CA ARG A 717 10.30 -22.95 -22.84
C ARG A 717 9.08 -23.88 -22.91
N PRO A 718 9.00 -24.77 -23.92
CA PRO A 718 7.95 -25.78 -23.95
C PRO A 718 7.99 -26.61 -22.66
N PRO A 719 6.83 -26.93 -22.05
CA PRO A 719 6.81 -27.80 -20.88
C PRO A 719 7.51 -29.11 -21.23
N GLN A 720 8.47 -29.54 -20.40
CA GLN A 720 9.07 -30.86 -20.56
C GLN A 720 7.93 -31.87 -20.47
N LYS A 721 7.80 -32.76 -21.47
CA LYS A 721 6.91 -33.92 -21.36
C LYS A 721 7.37 -34.71 -20.15
N SER A 722 6.63 -34.62 -19.05
CA SER A 722 6.80 -35.53 -17.93
C SER A 722 6.64 -36.94 -18.49
N GLY A 723 7.68 -37.77 -18.33
CA GLY A 723 7.57 -39.20 -18.56
C GLY A 723 6.43 -39.73 -17.70
N THR A 724 5.56 -40.50 -18.35
CA THR A 724 4.40 -41.22 -17.82
C THR A 724 4.63 -41.86 -16.46
#